data_AF-A0A8S1YEW3-F1
#
_entry.id   AF-A0A8S1YEW3-F1
#
_cell.length_a   1.000
_cell.length_b   1.000
_cell.length_c   1.000
_cell.angle_alpha   90.00
_cell.angle_beta   90.00
_cell.angle_gamma   90.00
#
_symmetry.space_group_name_H-M   'P 1'
#
loop_
_entity.id
_entity.type
_entity.pdbx_description
1 polymer ?
#
loop_
_entity_poly.entity_id
_entity_poly.type
_entity_poly.pdbx_seq_one_letter_code
_entity_poly.pdbx_strand_id
1 'polypeptide(L)'
;MKNQDYEEYDQDYEKKEIDIMEKLHKKKMAVIERCFPDKNSKGQGLTIQQFLKVMLEHLDYNKDSKEETKKITLALIELFKEIDVNGDGTMEWVEFSNHIIELGLLRNDRSFKDVIKSYHPAENIKDEQKHETVIDRVYFFDRLKMLLVLEKESPKFKVYNSNTSELIWNVNAHKGYVLSAEFIPDQNLIASSSNDLTINFWDSSSFNLKQILSVPEIQLCMRYARWSSSQSNFLYTGGSDSIIHIYDTYDLKERGTLSGWNPFIKRDSQQYGHSSPIGDILAIDQQNTLVTGGLDGNICLWDSATHQPKKELRGHEKGVYSLDWSDWSPMNQCLISAGLDHEAFVWNTYVKEKIFLLRGHNHPLVGVKCLPRTSQVVTADISGMVKVWDVRNFLQIQTFNVPADEIQAFTLTYPKKQIVVGARKMFFYEYDEPKDQMLTDEKMCLKVLYNQTLTCFITLHPDSVKTWDARSGKLQQVYRELSVAELTTMIIDARQRKLFIGDAEGRIFTVNIKNGAKMKKFERHHKMITDLAHWSNDTNRRVISCSREDTVNIHDEDSQDAHKSCRYKMKQHHLSVNSLHVKQDSEHLVSCADDGAIFIIDLVSYRQELVWKGQYELKKVMFLESHNCIVSVDSIGNVYFIGVLESKFKSKLLLQKTYKAISLTNQEETFPVTSINYHDDLLYLGDELGNLKIWNIKQVLDKVDLHQVEQKIKTRKNNDADTFVTAMDYGQEDIAQIFLIGDIKEVGYQRKAHQDGITFIEVCKDGSHFATSSFDCCCYLWAFKNGQISKIGALILGHDANWGYRIDEKSRAEAAEQEANELLEELKDTIIPTKVEKTDGQISSSKQQLLDRLYGSKQQKDQQKQQIQAEKEDKKEKALGRAKNALKTYEQFKQKQFSYQNHQNQNDQDLKKYDDSEYKDVFQQQDYDEEEEDNYNILTDLQEFKQQQLSSGVYSSKNAFKTKLIKGHHKSKFS
;
A
#
# COMPACT_ATOMS: atom_id res chain seq x y z
N MET A 1 -17.02 -31.35 -22.67
CA MET A 1 -15.62 -30.92 -22.85
C MET A 1 -15.61 -29.41 -22.95
N LYS A 2 -14.78 -28.80 -22.09
CA LYS A 2 -14.21 -27.44 -22.14
C LYS A 2 -15.13 -26.20 -22.23
N ASN A 3 -14.85 -25.31 -21.27
CA ASN A 3 -14.74 -23.83 -21.32
C ASN A 3 -15.98 -23.06 -21.76
N GLN A 4 -16.38 -21.95 -21.16
CA GLN A 4 -15.89 -21.06 -20.10
C GLN A 4 -17.15 -20.28 -19.63
N ASP A 5 -17.11 -19.74 -18.41
CA ASP A 5 -17.88 -18.59 -17.89
C ASP A 5 -18.13 -18.79 -16.38
N TYR A 6 -17.15 -18.35 -15.59
CA TYR A 6 -17.31 -17.97 -14.18
C TYR A 6 -16.30 -16.85 -13.92
N GLU A 7 -16.72 -15.61 -14.16
CA GLU A 7 -16.21 -14.42 -13.49
C GLU A 7 -17.43 -13.59 -13.06
N GLU A 8 -17.26 -12.84 -11.97
CA GLU A 8 -18.27 -12.09 -11.21
C GLU A 8 -19.07 -12.92 -10.18
N TYR A 9 -18.42 -13.22 -9.05
CA TYR A 9 -18.95 -13.03 -7.70
C TYR A 9 -17.83 -13.41 -6.71
N ASP A 10 -16.88 -12.52 -6.47
CA ASP A 10 -15.98 -12.58 -5.30
C ASP A 10 -15.35 -11.19 -5.05
N GLN A 11 -16.18 -10.23 -4.62
CA GLN A 11 -15.72 -8.92 -4.11
C GLN A 11 -15.91 -8.75 -2.59
N ASP A 12 -16.39 -9.76 -1.86
CA ASP A 12 -16.75 -9.59 -0.43
C ASP A 12 -15.91 -10.41 0.58
N TYR A 13 -14.75 -10.90 0.19
CA TYR A 13 -13.82 -11.54 1.15
C TYR A 13 -12.48 -10.79 1.26
N GLU A 14 -12.56 -9.49 1.58
CA GLU A 14 -11.58 -8.95 2.51
C GLU A 14 -11.75 -9.70 3.84
N LYS A 15 -10.92 -10.71 4.09
CA LYS A 15 -10.77 -11.31 5.42
C LYS A 15 -10.33 -10.19 6.37
N LYS A 16 -11.29 -9.49 6.97
CA LYS A 16 -11.06 -8.68 8.16
C LYS A 16 -10.42 -9.62 9.17
N GLU A 17 -9.15 -9.43 9.45
CA GLU A 17 -8.50 -10.05 10.61
C GLU A 17 -9.42 -9.80 11.80
N ILE A 18 -9.89 -10.87 12.44
CA ILE A 18 -10.71 -10.73 13.63
C ILE A 18 -9.77 -10.18 14.70
N ASP A 19 -9.90 -8.90 15.02
CA ASP A 19 -9.17 -8.34 16.13
C ASP A 19 -9.77 -8.87 17.44
N ILE A 20 -9.17 -9.94 17.96
CA ILE A 20 -9.53 -10.55 19.23
C ILE A 20 -9.63 -9.49 20.33
N MET A 21 -8.77 -8.47 20.28
CA MET A 21 -8.73 -7.41 21.26
C MET A 21 -9.96 -6.47 21.20
N GLU A 22 -10.68 -6.37 20.07
CA GLU A 22 -11.90 -5.53 19.98
C GLU A 22 -13.06 -6.20 20.70
N LYS A 23 -13.02 -7.53 20.76
CA LYS A 23 -13.97 -8.38 21.47
C LYS A 23 -13.63 -8.52 22.96
N LEU A 24 -12.51 -7.96 23.43
CA LEU A 24 -12.11 -7.91 24.83
C LEU A 24 -12.56 -6.60 25.51
N HIS A 25 -13.59 -6.71 26.34
CA HIS A 25 -14.04 -5.60 27.18
C HIS A 25 -13.16 -5.39 28.43
N LYS A 26 -12.87 -4.14 28.79
CA LYS A 26 -12.12 -3.76 30.02
C LYS A 26 -12.66 -4.42 31.31
N LYS A 27 -13.98 -4.65 31.40
CA LYS A 27 -14.63 -5.32 32.54
C LYS A 27 -14.26 -6.81 32.66
N LYS A 28 -13.93 -7.46 31.54
CA LYS A 28 -13.58 -8.88 31.49
C LYS A 28 -12.09 -9.12 31.75
N MET A 29 -11.23 -8.13 31.53
CA MET A 29 -9.78 -8.23 31.79
C MET A 29 -9.46 -8.58 33.25
N ALA A 30 -10.18 -8.00 34.21
CA ALA A 30 -10.01 -8.31 35.63
C ALA A 30 -10.48 -9.73 36.01
N VAL A 31 -11.37 -10.32 35.21
CA VAL A 31 -11.82 -11.72 35.38
C VAL A 31 -10.79 -12.66 34.77
N ILE A 32 -10.29 -12.33 33.58
CA ILE A 32 -9.23 -13.08 32.90
C ILE A 32 -7.96 -13.11 33.76
N GLU A 33 -7.56 -11.99 34.39
CA GLU A 33 -6.42 -11.94 35.32
C GLU A 33 -6.50 -13.00 36.42
N ARG A 34 -7.70 -13.25 36.97
CA ARG A 34 -7.91 -14.25 38.03
C ARG A 34 -7.84 -15.69 37.53
N CYS A 35 -7.94 -15.91 36.23
CA CYS A 35 -7.80 -17.23 35.62
C CYS A 35 -6.32 -17.60 35.39
N PHE A 36 -5.39 -16.65 35.51
CA PHE A 36 -3.96 -16.92 35.48
C PHE A 36 -3.45 -17.34 36.88
N PRO A 37 -2.48 -18.27 36.98
CA PRO A 37 -1.85 -18.63 38.25
C PRO A 37 -1.19 -17.43 38.94
N ASP A 38 -1.20 -17.41 40.28
CA ASP A 38 -0.69 -16.30 41.09
C ASP A 38 0.79 -15.99 40.79
N LYS A 39 1.16 -14.69 40.82
CA LYS A 39 2.52 -14.17 40.57
C LYS A 39 3.65 -14.81 41.41
N ASN A 40 3.33 -15.56 42.46
CA ASN A 40 4.27 -16.20 43.36
C ASN A 40 4.57 -17.68 43.03
N SER A 41 3.83 -18.32 42.13
CA SER A 41 4.17 -19.65 41.61
C SER A 41 5.13 -19.50 40.43
N LYS A 42 6.43 -19.61 40.68
CA LYS A 42 7.45 -19.63 39.62
C LYS A 42 7.15 -20.75 38.61
N GLY A 43 6.87 -20.40 37.36
CA GLY A 43 6.86 -21.33 36.23
C GLY A 43 5.55 -22.08 35.95
N GLN A 44 4.39 -21.54 36.35
CA GLN A 44 3.10 -22.07 35.89
C GLN A 44 2.38 -21.02 35.04
N GLY A 45 2.69 -20.96 33.75
CA GLY A 45 1.85 -20.29 32.75
C GLY A 45 0.70 -21.18 32.29
N LEU A 46 -0.29 -20.61 31.59
CA LEU A 46 -1.37 -21.38 30.99
C LEU A 46 -0.86 -22.09 29.73
N THR A 47 -1.11 -23.39 29.58
CA THR A 47 -0.85 -24.09 28.31
C THR A 47 -1.79 -23.58 27.22
N ILE A 48 -1.46 -23.82 25.94
CA ILE A 48 -2.28 -23.35 24.80
C ILE A 48 -3.76 -23.81 24.92
N GLN A 49 -4.01 -25.03 25.37
CA GLN A 49 -5.36 -25.57 25.61
C GLN A 49 -6.09 -24.80 26.72
N GLN A 50 -5.40 -24.54 27.83
CA GLN A 50 -5.98 -23.81 28.97
C GLN A 50 -6.25 -22.35 28.60
N PHE A 51 -5.33 -21.72 27.87
CA PHE A 51 -5.50 -20.37 27.34
C PHE A 51 -6.68 -20.26 26.39
N LEU A 52 -6.80 -21.18 25.41
CA LEU A 52 -7.94 -21.24 24.49
C LEU A 52 -9.26 -21.37 25.25
N LYS A 53 -9.31 -22.23 26.28
CA LYS A 53 -10.50 -22.39 27.12
C LYS A 53 -10.90 -21.09 27.82
N VAL A 54 -9.94 -20.43 28.49
CA VAL A 54 -10.19 -19.16 29.19
C VAL A 54 -10.68 -18.09 28.20
N MET A 55 -10.06 -17.99 27.03
CA MET A 55 -10.37 -16.95 26.05
C MET A 55 -11.71 -17.18 25.33
N LEU A 56 -12.01 -18.41 24.89
CA LEU A 56 -13.29 -18.75 24.24
C LEU A 56 -14.49 -18.61 25.19
N GLU A 57 -14.29 -18.79 26.50
CA GLU A 57 -15.33 -18.56 27.49
C GLU A 57 -15.70 -17.07 27.61
N HIS A 58 -14.70 -16.19 27.57
CA HIS A 58 -14.82 -14.76 27.88
C HIS A 58 -14.96 -13.83 26.66
N LEU A 59 -14.59 -14.27 25.45
CA LEU A 59 -14.75 -13.48 24.22
C LEU A 59 -16.20 -13.37 23.76
N ASP A 60 -16.58 -12.20 23.23
CA ASP A 60 -17.91 -11.97 22.66
C ASP A 60 -17.96 -12.41 21.18
N TYR A 61 -18.54 -13.58 20.91
CA TYR A 61 -18.78 -14.11 19.57
C TYR A 61 -19.97 -15.07 19.53
N ASN A 62 -20.47 -15.40 18.33
CA ASN A 62 -21.58 -16.32 18.17
C ASN A 62 -21.11 -17.77 18.35
N LYS A 63 -21.30 -18.32 19.55
CA LYS A 63 -20.88 -19.68 19.93
C LYS A 63 -21.58 -20.78 19.11
N ASP A 64 -22.71 -20.48 18.48
CA ASP A 64 -23.47 -21.45 17.68
C ASP A 64 -22.93 -21.61 16.25
N SER A 65 -22.14 -20.65 15.76
CA SER A 65 -21.51 -20.72 14.44
C SER A 65 -20.18 -21.46 14.50
N LYS A 66 -20.13 -22.66 13.90
CA LYS A 66 -18.90 -23.47 13.79
C LYS A 66 -17.79 -22.74 13.02
N GLU A 67 -18.16 -21.98 12.00
CA GLU A 67 -17.20 -21.24 11.18
C GLU A 67 -16.57 -20.07 11.93
N GLU A 68 -17.37 -19.30 12.70
CA GLU A 68 -16.83 -18.21 13.51
C GLU A 68 -15.97 -18.72 14.66
N THR A 69 -16.39 -19.80 15.32
CA THR A 69 -15.61 -20.44 16.40
C THR A 69 -14.26 -20.90 15.88
N LYS A 70 -14.22 -21.51 14.69
CA LYS A 70 -12.98 -21.95 14.05
C LYS A 70 -12.06 -20.78 13.70
N LYS A 71 -12.61 -19.69 13.14
CA LYS A 71 -11.84 -18.46 12.83
C LYS A 71 -11.23 -17.84 14.08
N ILE A 72 -11.97 -17.79 15.18
CA ILE A 72 -11.48 -17.22 16.46
C ILE A 72 -10.44 -18.12 17.10
N THR A 73 -10.61 -19.44 17.03
CA THR A 73 -9.64 -20.42 17.57
C THR A 73 -8.30 -20.30 16.83
N LEU A 74 -8.33 -20.20 15.51
CA LEU A 74 -7.13 -19.94 14.70
C LEU A 74 -6.44 -18.64 15.11
N ALA A 75 -7.19 -17.55 15.22
CA ALA A 75 -6.65 -16.26 15.64
C ALA A 75 -6.08 -16.31 17.07
N LEU A 76 -6.65 -17.11 17.98
CA LEU A 76 -6.15 -17.26 19.35
C LEU A 76 -4.87 -18.12 19.41
N ILE A 77 -4.75 -19.14 18.56
CA ILE A 77 -3.51 -19.92 18.42
C ILE A 77 -2.40 -19.03 17.87
N GLU A 78 -2.72 -18.19 16.87
CA GLU A 78 -1.78 -17.17 16.37
C GLU A 78 -1.39 -16.20 17.47
N LEU A 79 -2.36 -15.67 18.22
CA LEU A 79 -2.10 -14.78 19.36
C LEU A 79 -1.23 -15.46 20.44
N PHE A 80 -1.50 -16.73 20.75
CA PHE A 80 -0.68 -17.48 21.71
C PHE A 80 0.75 -17.59 21.22
N LYS A 81 0.96 -17.95 19.95
CA LYS A 81 2.29 -18.00 19.33
C LYS A 81 2.94 -16.62 19.32
N GLU A 82 2.18 -15.53 19.16
CA GLU A 82 2.69 -14.16 19.20
C GLU A 82 3.16 -13.71 20.58
N ILE A 83 2.53 -14.19 21.64
CA ILE A 83 2.82 -13.76 23.01
C ILE A 83 3.82 -14.69 23.70
N ASP A 84 3.77 -16.00 23.43
CA ASP A 84 4.77 -16.99 23.88
C ASP A 84 6.08 -16.75 23.11
N VAL A 85 6.78 -15.70 23.53
CA VAL A 85 8.06 -15.27 22.98
C VAL A 85 9.14 -16.21 23.48
N ASN A 86 9.09 -16.69 24.72
CA ASN A 86 10.18 -17.46 25.31
C ASN A 86 10.26 -18.89 24.73
N GLY A 87 9.15 -19.42 24.18
CA GLY A 87 9.07 -20.74 23.55
C GLY A 87 8.91 -21.88 24.56
N ASP A 88 8.46 -21.56 25.78
CA ASP A 88 8.27 -22.53 26.85
C ASP A 88 6.92 -23.26 26.77
N GLY A 89 6.04 -22.87 25.82
CA GLY A 89 4.75 -23.49 25.59
C GLY A 89 3.69 -23.09 26.61
N THR A 90 3.95 -22.05 27.41
CA THR A 90 3.07 -21.54 28.46
C THR A 90 2.89 -20.02 28.35
N MET A 91 1.73 -19.53 28.77
CA MET A 91 1.38 -18.12 28.73
C MET A 91 1.34 -17.52 30.13
N GLU A 92 2.22 -16.56 30.42
CA GLU A 92 2.16 -15.81 31.67
C GLU A 92 1.26 -14.56 31.56
N TRP A 93 0.64 -14.16 32.68
CA TRP A 93 -0.18 -12.94 32.71
C TRP A 93 0.64 -11.67 32.38
N VAL A 94 1.90 -11.63 32.79
CA VAL A 94 2.78 -10.48 32.51
C VAL A 94 3.07 -10.37 31.02
N GLU A 95 3.29 -11.49 30.33
CA GLU A 95 3.50 -11.51 28.88
C GLU A 95 2.23 -11.11 28.13
N PHE A 96 1.08 -11.70 28.51
CA PHE A 96 -0.22 -11.36 27.94
C PHE A 96 -0.61 -9.90 28.18
N SER A 97 -0.45 -9.39 29.40
CA SER A 97 -0.77 -7.99 29.72
C SER A 97 0.20 -7.00 29.07
N ASN A 98 1.50 -7.29 29.00
CA ASN A 98 2.46 -6.45 28.27
C ASN A 98 2.14 -6.41 26.78
N HIS A 99 1.82 -7.56 26.17
CA HIS A 99 1.39 -7.59 24.78
C HIS A 99 0.10 -6.79 24.56
N ILE A 100 -0.86 -6.88 25.49
CA ILE A 100 -2.09 -6.07 25.44
C ILE A 100 -1.83 -4.58 25.66
N ILE A 101 -0.87 -4.22 26.52
CA ILE A 101 -0.47 -2.84 26.75
C ILE A 101 0.27 -2.31 25.51
N GLU A 102 1.17 -3.10 24.92
CA GLU A 102 1.80 -2.78 23.64
C GLU A 102 0.76 -2.61 22.55
N LEU A 103 -0.20 -3.53 22.42
CA LEU A 103 -1.36 -3.47 21.50
C LEU A 103 -2.33 -2.32 21.84
N GLY A 104 -2.44 -1.92 23.10
CA GLY A 104 -3.32 -0.87 23.60
C GLY A 104 -2.73 0.53 23.44
N LEU A 105 -1.41 0.67 23.64
CA LEU A 105 -0.62 1.82 23.21
C LEU A 105 -0.66 1.91 21.68
N LEU A 106 -0.53 0.77 20.99
CA LEU A 106 -0.79 0.60 19.55
C LEU A 106 -2.22 0.90 19.11
N ARG A 107 -3.22 0.94 20.00
CA ARG A 107 -4.60 1.31 19.65
C ARG A 107 -4.82 2.81 19.68
N ASN A 108 -4.12 3.52 20.57
CA ASN A 108 -3.96 4.96 20.42
C ASN A 108 -3.09 5.28 19.19
N ASP A 109 -2.13 4.39 18.86
CA ASP A 109 -1.24 4.49 17.70
C ASP A 109 -1.65 3.59 16.51
N ARG A 110 -2.94 3.25 16.32
CA ARG A 110 -3.43 2.61 15.08
C ARG A 110 -3.45 3.59 13.89
N SER A 111 -2.61 4.61 13.99
CA SER A 111 -2.31 5.72 13.11
C SER A 111 -1.21 5.40 12.10
N PHE A 112 -1.08 4.15 11.63
CA PHE A 112 0.02 3.80 10.72
C PHE A 112 -0.38 3.02 9.46
N LYS A 113 -1.69 2.88 9.18
CA LYS A 113 -2.13 2.38 7.86
C LYS A 113 -2.10 3.43 6.74
N ASP A 114 -1.86 4.69 7.13
CA ASP A 114 -1.52 5.82 6.25
C ASP A 114 -1.02 6.88 7.22
N VAL A 115 0.29 7.04 7.38
CA VAL A 115 0.81 8.27 7.97
C VAL A 115 0.43 9.34 6.97
N ILE A 116 -0.56 10.16 7.33
CA ILE A 116 -0.91 11.35 6.58
C ILE A 116 0.39 12.15 6.45
N LYS A 117 0.91 12.19 5.23
CA LYS A 117 2.16 12.87 4.93
C LYS A 117 1.94 14.37 4.99
N SER A 118 3.03 15.12 5.12
CA SER A 118 2.96 16.57 5.15
C SER A 118 2.57 17.13 3.79
N TYR A 119 1.77 18.19 3.82
CA TYR A 119 1.56 19.07 2.69
C TYR A 119 2.74 20.04 2.57
N HIS A 120 3.25 20.22 1.35
CA HIS A 120 4.27 21.20 1.02
C HIS A 120 3.76 22.19 -0.02
N PRO A 121 4.27 23.44 -0.05
CA PRO A 121 3.97 24.36 -1.13
C PRO A 121 4.26 23.72 -2.49
N ALA A 122 3.37 23.91 -3.46
CA ALA A 122 3.58 23.43 -4.83
C ALA A 122 4.75 24.19 -5.48
N GLU A 123 5.75 23.47 -5.99
CA GLU A 123 6.88 24.10 -6.68
C GLU A 123 6.52 24.46 -8.13
N ASN A 124 5.74 23.59 -8.78
CA ASN A 124 5.46 23.64 -10.21
C ASN A 124 4.20 24.45 -10.57
N ILE A 125 3.25 24.59 -9.65
CA ILE A 125 1.96 25.23 -9.90
C ILE A 125 1.94 26.58 -9.19
N LYS A 126 1.78 27.65 -9.96
CA LYS A 126 1.68 29.02 -9.44
C LYS A 126 0.55 29.75 -10.13
N ASP A 127 -0.10 30.63 -9.38
CA ASP A 127 -1.09 31.54 -9.91
C ASP A 127 -0.40 32.72 -10.61
N GLU A 128 -0.46 32.73 -11.94
CA GLU A 128 0.11 33.80 -12.78
C GLU A 128 -0.89 34.95 -13.02
N GLN A 129 -2.17 34.75 -12.70
CA GLN A 129 -3.21 35.73 -12.99
C GLN A 129 -3.27 36.84 -11.95
N LYS A 130 -3.73 38.02 -12.39
CA LYS A 130 -4.06 39.12 -11.49
C LYS A 130 -5.55 39.07 -11.17
N HIS A 131 -5.88 38.78 -9.93
CA HIS A 131 -7.23 38.91 -9.39
C HIS A 131 -7.55 40.39 -9.13
N GLU A 132 -8.79 40.82 -9.43
CA GLU A 132 -9.19 42.23 -9.26
C GLU A 132 -9.39 42.54 -7.77
N THR A 133 -9.96 41.58 -7.03
CA THR A 133 -10.22 41.65 -5.60
C THR A 133 -9.74 40.37 -4.88
N VAL A 134 -10.05 40.25 -3.58
CA VAL A 134 -9.76 39.03 -2.80
C VAL A 134 -10.69 37.91 -3.25
N ILE A 135 -10.16 36.69 -3.37
CA ILE A 135 -10.96 35.50 -3.68
C ILE A 135 -11.84 35.18 -2.49
N ASP A 136 -13.16 35.15 -2.69
CA ASP A 136 -14.16 34.95 -1.64
C ASP A 136 -14.55 33.49 -1.47
N ARG A 137 -14.64 32.73 -2.58
CA ARG A 137 -14.94 31.28 -2.58
C ARG A 137 -14.14 30.56 -3.66
N VAL A 138 -13.72 29.33 -3.36
CA VAL A 138 -13.08 28.42 -4.31
C VAL A 138 -13.81 27.08 -4.23
N TYR A 139 -14.30 26.60 -5.36
CA TYR A 139 -14.97 25.31 -5.50
C TYR A 139 -14.14 24.38 -6.37
N PHE A 140 -14.06 23.11 -5.97
CA PHE A 140 -13.50 22.06 -6.81
C PHE A 140 -14.61 21.11 -7.25
N PHE A 141 -14.76 20.91 -8.56
CA PHE A 141 -15.72 19.96 -9.12
C PHE A 141 -14.99 18.73 -9.63
N ASP A 142 -15.06 17.63 -8.88
CA ASP A 142 -14.33 16.37 -9.14
C ASP A 142 -14.59 15.81 -10.56
N ARG A 143 -15.87 15.71 -10.96
CA ARG A 143 -16.24 15.20 -12.30
C ARG A 143 -15.68 16.05 -13.45
N LEU A 144 -15.59 17.36 -13.26
CA LEU A 144 -15.09 18.28 -14.28
C LEU A 144 -13.57 18.45 -14.20
N LYS A 145 -12.94 18.10 -13.07
CA LYS A 145 -11.54 18.38 -12.74
C LYS A 145 -11.20 19.87 -12.89
N MET A 146 -12.16 20.75 -12.62
CA MET A 146 -12.02 22.20 -12.72
C MET A 146 -12.16 22.86 -11.35
N LEU A 147 -11.46 23.99 -11.18
CA LEU A 147 -11.59 24.90 -10.06
C LEU A 147 -12.43 26.09 -10.49
N LEU A 148 -13.47 26.42 -9.73
CA LEU A 148 -14.28 27.63 -9.93
C LEU A 148 -13.96 28.62 -8.83
N VAL A 149 -13.57 29.83 -9.22
CA VAL A 149 -13.07 30.89 -8.34
C VAL A 149 -14.03 32.08 -8.41
N LEU A 150 -14.53 32.49 -7.25
CA LEU A 150 -15.35 33.68 -7.08
C LEU A 150 -14.53 34.78 -6.41
N GLU A 151 -14.51 35.95 -7.04
CA GLU A 151 -13.85 37.15 -6.50
C GLU A 151 -14.88 38.00 -5.76
N LYS A 152 -14.47 38.57 -4.63
CA LYS A 152 -15.32 39.42 -3.79
C LYS A 152 -15.82 40.61 -4.59
N GLU A 153 -17.12 40.88 -4.51
CA GLU A 153 -17.78 42.00 -5.21
C GLU A 153 -17.65 41.96 -6.75
N SER A 154 -17.35 40.79 -7.31
CA SER A 154 -17.27 40.61 -8.77
C SER A 154 -18.55 40.01 -9.33
N PRO A 155 -19.05 40.51 -10.49
CA PRO A 155 -20.13 39.87 -11.23
C PRO A 155 -19.67 38.66 -12.07
N LYS A 156 -18.38 38.37 -12.06
CA LYS A 156 -17.75 37.33 -12.86
C LYS A 156 -17.35 36.14 -11.99
N PHE A 157 -17.38 34.95 -12.56
CA PHE A 157 -16.65 33.81 -12.03
C PHE A 157 -15.57 33.36 -13.02
N LYS A 158 -14.46 32.88 -12.47
CA LYS A 158 -13.32 32.36 -13.25
C LYS A 158 -13.22 30.85 -13.08
N VAL A 159 -12.83 30.16 -14.15
CA VAL A 159 -12.70 28.71 -14.17
C VAL A 159 -11.27 28.35 -14.54
N TYR A 160 -10.64 27.53 -13.71
CA TYR A 160 -9.25 27.11 -13.82
C TYR A 160 -9.15 25.60 -13.98
N ASN A 161 -8.10 25.15 -14.66
CA ASN A 161 -7.72 23.75 -14.67
C ASN A 161 -7.10 23.37 -13.32
N SER A 162 -7.59 22.31 -12.68
CA SER A 162 -7.07 21.87 -11.37
C SER A 162 -5.61 21.42 -11.40
N ASN A 163 -5.12 20.89 -12.54
CA ASN A 163 -3.76 20.35 -12.64
C ASN A 163 -2.71 21.41 -13.00
N THR A 164 -3.03 22.31 -13.93
CA THR A 164 -2.08 23.30 -14.46
C THR A 164 -2.24 24.68 -13.83
N SER A 165 -3.35 24.96 -13.13
CA SER A 165 -3.73 26.30 -12.65
C SER A 165 -3.89 27.34 -13.77
N GLU A 166 -4.09 26.89 -15.01
CA GLU A 166 -4.36 27.79 -16.14
C GLU A 166 -5.82 28.26 -16.10
N LEU A 167 -6.03 29.54 -16.38
CA LEU A 167 -7.36 30.11 -16.55
C LEU A 167 -7.95 29.62 -17.89
N ILE A 168 -9.09 28.94 -17.80
CA ILE A 168 -9.83 28.42 -18.96
C ILE A 168 -10.90 29.43 -19.40
N TRP A 169 -11.74 29.88 -18.45
CA TRP A 169 -12.87 30.77 -18.73
C TRP A 169 -12.97 31.92 -17.74
N ASN A 170 -13.40 33.07 -18.23
CA ASN A 170 -13.79 34.24 -17.43
C ASN A 170 -15.20 34.65 -17.85
N VAL A 171 -16.20 34.30 -17.04
CA VAL A 171 -17.62 34.36 -17.42
C VAL A 171 -18.28 35.53 -16.69
N ASN A 172 -18.92 36.43 -17.45
CA ASN A 172 -19.79 37.48 -16.90
C ASN A 172 -21.11 36.84 -16.49
N ALA A 173 -21.23 36.48 -15.22
CA ALA A 173 -22.31 35.63 -14.76
C ALA A 173 -23.59 36.42 -14.43
N HIS A 174 -23.45 37.50 -13.68
CA HIS A 174 -24.58 38.23 -13.12
C HIS A 174 -24.44 39.74 -13.35
N LYS A 175 -25.51 40.49 -13.05
CA LYS A 175 -25.45 41.95 -13.00
C LYS A 175 -24.91 42.42 -11.63
N GLY A 176 -25.13 41.61 -10.59
CA GLY A 176 -24.61 41.80 -9.24
C GLY A 176 -23.48 40.82 -8.90
N TYR A 177 -23.09 40.79 -7.62
CA TYR A 177 -22.00 39.97 -7.12
C TYR A 177 -22.39 38.49 -7.05
N VAL A 178 -21.50 37.61 -7.51
CA VAL A 178 -21.70 36.16 -7.41
C VAL A 178 -21.36 35.71 -5.99
N LEU A 179 -22.29 34.99 -5.33
CA LEU A 179 -22.18 34.62 -3.91
C LEU A 179 -21.84 33.14 -3.73
N SER A 180 -22.54 32.26 -4.45
CA SER A 180 -22.32 30.81 -4.38
C SER A 180 -22.49 30.18 -5.75
N ALA A 181 -21.78 29.07 -5.97
CA ALA A 181 -21.90 28.28 -7.18
C ALA A 181 -21.91 26.79 -6.83
N GLU A 182 -22.62 25.99 -7.63
CA GLU A 182 -22.74 24.56 -7.42
C GLU A 182 -22.86 23.81 -8.76
N PHE A 183 -22.21 22.66 -8.87
CA PHE A 183 -22.30 21.81 -10.06
C PHE A 183 -23.43 20.79 -9.92
N ILE A 184 -24.30 20.73 -10.94
CA ILE A 184 -25.41 19.79 -11.09
C ILE A 184 -24.99 18.74 -12.13
N PRO A 185 -24.55 17.55 -11.70
CA PRO A 185 -23.96 16.57 -12.60
C PRO A 185 -24.96 15.93 -13.57
N ASP A 186 -26.23 15.84 -13.18
CA ASP A 186 -27.25 15.08 -13.92
C ASP A 186 -27.65 15.76 -15.24
N GLN A 187 -27.63 17.09 -15.28
CA GLN A 187 -27.85 17.89 -16.50
C GLN A 187 -26.57 18.55 -17.03
N ASN A 188 -25.43 18.27 -16.40
CA ASN A 188 -24.14 18.88 -16.70
C ASN A 188 -24.20 20.43 -16.65
N LEU A 189 -24.81 20.97 -15.58
CA LEU A 189 -25.02 22.41 -15.38
C LEU A 189 -24.20 22.94 -14.20
N ILE A 190 -23.86 24.21 -14.25
CA ILE A 190 -23.38 24.97 -13.09
C ILE A 190 -24.45 25.98 -12.73
N ALA A 191 -24.88 25.99 -11.48
CA ALA A 191 -25.78 27.00 -10.94
C ALA A 191 -24.96 28.06 -10.22
N SER A 192 -25.25 29.33 -10.44
CA SER A 192 -24.64 30.46 -9.73
C SER A 192 -25.72 31.36 -9.14
N SER A 193 -25.54 31.79 -7.89
CA SER A 193 -26.42 32.72 -7.19
C SER A 193 -25.75 34.08 -7.04
N SER A 194 -26.56 35.13 -6.96
CA SER A 194 -26.07 36.49 -6.89
C SER A 194 -26.96 37.41 -6.06
N ASN A 195 -26.38 38.52 -5.63
CA ASN A 195 -27.08 39.61 -4.94
C ASN A 195 -28.10 40.36 -5.83
N ASP A 196 -28.13 40.10 -7.14
CA ASP A 196 -29.16 40.61 -8.05
C ASP A 196 -30.49 39.84 -8.00
N LEU A 197 -30.68 38.99 -6.98
CA LEU A 197 -31.87 38.17 -6.75
C LEU A 197 -32.12 37.18 -7.90
N THR A 198 -31.05 36.67 -8.49
CA THR A 198 -31.13 35.65 -9.55
C THR A 198 -30.25 34.43 -9.28
N ILE A 199 -30.72 33.28 -9.76
CA ILE A 199 -29.94 32.07 -9.94
C ILE A 199 -29.80 31.82 -11.45
N ASN A 200 -28.57 31.78 -11.95
CA ASN A 200 -28.29 31.52 -13.35
C ASN A 200 -27.75 30.10 -13.53
N PHE A 201 -28.21 29.41 -14.57
CA PHE A 201 -27.77 28.06 -14.94
C PHE A 201 -26.95 28.11 -16.22
N TRP A 202 -25.75 27.56 -16.15
CA TRP A 202 -24.75 27.56 -17.21
C TRP A 202 -24.48 26.14 -17.66
N ASP A 203 -24.22 25.95 -18.95
CA ASP A 203 -23.66 24.71 -19.45
C ASP A 203 -22.23 24.51 -18.91
N SER A 204 -21.87 23.35 -18.35
CA SER A 204 -20.54 23.19 -17.73
C SER A 204 -19.39 23.08 -18.73
N SER A 205 -19.68 22.71 -19.99
CA SER A 205 -18.67 22.55 -21.04
C SER A 205 -18.40 23.88 -21.77
N SER A 206 -19.48 24.56 -22.17
CA SER A 206 -19.40 25.79 -22.99
C SER A 206 -19.58 27.08 -22.19
N PHE A 207 -20.03 27.00 -20.93
CA PHE A 207 -20.39 28.15 -20.09
C PHE A 207 -21.41 29.09 -20.73
N ASN A 208 -22.24 28.56 -21.63
CA ASN A 208 -23.38 29.28 -22.18
C ASN A 208 -24.53 29.30 -21.17
N LEU A 209 -25.17 30.47 -21.03
CA LEU A 209 -26.34 30.64 -20.17
C LEU A 209 -27.54 29.86 -20.75
N LYS A 210 -28.11 28.96 -19.95
CA LYS A 210 -29.33 28.22 -20.31
C LYS A 210 -30.59 28.87 -19.76
N GLN A 211 -30.59 29.23 -18.48
CA GLN A 211 -31.78 29.75 -17.80
C GLN A 211 -31.41 30.74 -16.69
N ILE A 212 -32.27 31.74 -16.51
CA ILE A 212 -32.24 32.67 -15.38
C ILE A 212 -33.51 32.43 -14.55
N LEU A 213 -33.34 32.25 -13.24
CA LEU A 213 -34.44 32.21 -12.27
C LEU A 213 -34.38 33.45 -11.38
N SER A 214 -35.50 34.14 -11.24
CA SER A 214 -35.65 35.21 -10.25
C SER A 214 -36.13 34.60 -8.94
N VAL A 215 -35.42 34.92 -7.87
CA VAL A 215 -35.68 34.42 -6.52
C VAL A 215 -36.13 35.57 -5.61
N PRO A 216 -36.97 35.32 -4.60
CA PRO A 216 -37.54 36.38 -3.78
C PRO A 216 -36.50 37.07 -2.88
N GLU A 217 -35.49 36.33 -2.43
CA GLU A 217 -34.48 36.76 -1.46
C GLU A 217 -33.08 36.26 -1.87
N ILE A 218 -32.06 36.88 -1.28
CA ILE A 218 -30.65 36.62 -1.60
C ILE A 218 -30.25 35.22 -1.11
N GLN A 219 -29.78 34.38 -2.04
CA GLN A 219 -29.31 33.02 -1.74
C GLN A 219 -27.79 33.05 -1.50
N LEU A 220 -27.37 32.76 -0.27
CA LEU A 220 -25.97 32.85 0.17
C LEU A 220 -25.18 31.57 -0.05
N CYS A 221 -25.85 30.42 0.05
CA CYS A 221 -25.22 29.11 -0.12
C CYS A 221 -26.13 28.20 -0.97
N MET A 222 -25.50 27.25 -1.67
CA MET A 222 -26.18 26.30 -2.55
C MET A 222 -25.57 24.90 -2.39
N ARG A 223 -26.40 23.87 -2.52
CA ARG A 223 -25.94 22.47 -2.52
C ARG A 223 -26.84 21.60 -3.39
N TYR A 224 -26.23 20.84 -4.29
CA TYR A 224 -26.89 19.79 -5.03
C TYR A 224 -26.93 18.52 -4.19
N ALA A 225 -28.09 17.85 -4.15
CA ALA A 225 -28.21 16.54 -3.53
C ALA A 225 -28.96 15.58 -4.46
N ARG A 226 -28.37 14.40 -4.61
CA ARG A 226 -28.99 13.23 -5.24
C ARG A 226 -29.30 12.23 -4.15
N TRP A 227 -30.59 11.95 -3.95
CA TRP A 227 -31.05 11.05 -2.90
C TRP A 227 -31.30 9.66 -3.48
N SER A 228 -30.51 8.68 -3.05
CA SER A 228 -30.65 7.29 -3.50
C SER A 228 -31.98 6.66 -3.08
N SER A 229 -32.52 7.08 -1.93
CA SER A 229 -33.74 6.53 -1.33
C SER A 229 -35.04 6.89 -2.07
N SER A 230 -35.11 8.12 -2.59
CA SER A 230 -36.31 8.68 -3.24
C SER A 230 -36.14 8.87 -4.76
N GLN A 231 -34.96 8.59 -5.30
CA GLN A 231 -34.56 8.87 -6.69
C GLN A 231 -34.80 10.33 -7.12
N SER A 232 -34.93 11.24 -6.16
CA SER A 232 -35.17 12.66 -6.42
C SER A 232 -33.88 13.45 -6.39
N ASN A 233 -33.75 14.37 -7.33
CA ASN A 233 -32.62 15.27 -7.45
C ASN A 233 -33.08 16.70 -7.16
N PHE A 234 -32.48 17.31 -6.15
CA PHE A 234 -32.85 18.66 -5.72
C PHE A 234 -31.62 19.54 -5.57
N LEU A 235 -31.81 20.82 -5.89
CA LEU A 235 -30.89 21.89 -5.55
C LEU A 235 -31.46 22.64 -4.34
N TYR A 236 -30.71 22.65 -3.25
CA TYR A 236 -31.05 23.38 -2.03
C TYR A 236 -30.30 24.71 -2.02
N THR A 237 -30.99 25.78 -1.65
CA THR A 237 -30.36 27.09 -1.46
C THR A 237 -30.75 27.66 -0.11
N GLY A 238 -29.80 28.31 0.57
CA GLY A 238 -30.01 28.94 1.87
C GLY A 238 -29.92 30.44 1.75
N GLY A 239 -30.96 31.14 2.19
CA GLY A 239 -31.10 32.58 2.04
C GLY A 239 -30.74 33.43 3.27
N SER A 240 -30.72 34.74 3.07
CA SER A 240 -30.70 35.75 4.16
C SER A 240 -31.95 35.71 5.04
N ASP A 241 -33.03 35.16 4.53
CA ASP A 241 -34.33 35.01 5.18
C ASP A 241 -34.42 33.83 6.15
N SER A 242 -33.31 33.10 6.37
CA SER A 242 -33.21 31.89 7.21
C SER A 242 -34.02 30.68 6.71
N ILE A 243 -34.55 30.74 5.48
CA ILE A 243 -35.33 29.68 4.85
C ILE A 243 -34.43 28.91 3.88
N ILE A 244 -34.65 27.59 3.79
CA ILE A 244 -34.02 26.75 2.77
C ILE A 244 -35.01 26.55 1.63
N HIS A 245 -34.66 26.99 0.42
CA HIS A 245 -35.48 26.76 -0.77
C HIS A 245 -35.05 25.47 -1.49
N ILE A 246 -36.02 24.78 -2.07
CA ILE A 246 -35.83 23.52 -2.80
C ILE A 246 -36.22 23.74 -4.26
N TYR A 247 -35.28 23.52 -5.16
CA TYR A 247 -35.50 23.56 -6.60
C TYR A 247 -35.38 22.16 -7.19
N ASP A 248 -36.30 21.80 -8.08
CA ASP A 248 -36.16 20.59 -8.88
C ASP A 248 -35.08 20.79 -9.93
N THR A 249 -34.13 19.87 -10.03
CA THR A 249 -33.08 19.98 -11.04
C THR A 249 -33.55 19.65 -12.45
N TYR A 250 -34.67 18.95 -12.62
CA TYR A 250 -35.21 18.65 -13.94
C TYR A 250 -35.91 19.85 -14.56
N ASP A 251 -36.86 20.41 -13.83
CA ASP A 251 -37.68 21.54 -14.29
C ASP A 251 -37.05 22.91 -14.02
N LEU A 252 -35.99 22.95 -13.19
CA LEU A 252 -35.34 24.16 -12.70
C LEU A 252 -36.36 25.15 -12.12
N LYS A 253 -37.32 24.65 -11.35
CA LYS A 253 -38.37 25.45 -10.68
C LYS A 253 -38.38 25.15 -9.20
N GLU A 254 -38.78 26.15 -8.41
CA GLU A 254 -38.98 25.99 -6.98
C GLU A 254 -40.12 25.01 -6.71
N ARG A 255 -39.86 23.99 -5.89
CA ARG A 255 -40.86 23.01 -5.43
C ARG A 255 -41.40 23.31 -4.05
N GLY A 256 -40.59 23.90 -3.17
CA GLY A 256 -41.01 24.18 -1.80
C GLY A 256 -39.91 24.76 -0.94
N THR A 257 -40.24 25.01 0.33
CA THR A 257 -39.37 25.65 1.31
C THR A 257 -39.32 24.85 2.61
N LEU A 258 -38.18 24.90 3.31
CA LEU A 258 -37.98 24.35 4.64
C LEU A 258 -37.79 25.50 5.63
N SER A 259 -38.71 25.61 6.57
CA SER A 259 -38.57 26.47 7.74
C SER A 259 -39.41 25.89 8.89
N GLY A 260 -38.95 26.04 10.11
CA GLY A 260 -39.77 25.78 11.30
C GLY A 260 -39.50 26.78 12.43
N TRP A 261 -38.78 27.86 12.12
CA TRP A 261 -38.64 29.03 12.97
C TRP A 261 -39.65 30.08 12.50
N ASN A 262 -40.48 30.59 13.42
CA ASN A 262 -41.47 31.62 13.12
C ASN A 262 -41.47 32.67 14.24
N PRO A 263 -41.08 33.93 13.97
CA PRO A 263 -40.94 34.96 14.99
C PRO A 263 -42.26 35.33 15.69
N PHE A 264 -43.41 34.95 15.13
CA PHE A 264 -44.74 35.30 15.66
C PHE A 264 -45.40 34.20 16.51
N ILE A 265 -44.80 33.00 16.61
CA ILE A 265 -45.31 31.90 17.44
C ILE A 265 -44.75 32.03 18.87
N LYS A 266 -45.61 31.87 19.90
CA LYS A 266 -45.24 32.00 21.32
C LYS A 266 -44.12 31.03 21.73
N ARG A 267 -43.25 31.49 22.66
CA ARG A 267 -42.04 30.81 23.16
C ARG A 267 -42.26 29.41 23.80
N ASP A 268 -43.50 28.99 24.03
CA ASP A 268 -43.81 27.72 24.72
C ASP A 268 -43.85 26.49 23.78
N SER A 269 -43.81 26.68 22.44
CA SER A 269 -43.63 25.60 21.47
C SER A 269 -42.17 25.51 21.02
N GLN A 270 -41.58 24.30 21.01
CA GLN A 270 -40.25 24.07 20.44
C GLN A 270 -40.24 24.45 18.95
N GLN A 271 -39.63 25.59 18.62
CA GLN A 271 -39.38 26.02 17.25
C GLN A 271 -38.13 25.31 16.72
N TYR A 272 -38.16 24.89 15.47
CA TYR A 272 -37.10 24.11 14.82
C TYR A 272 -36.66 24.78 13.53
N GLY A 273 -35.42 25.23 13.45
CA GLY A 273 -34.91 25.90 12.25
C GLY A 273 -33.97 27.04 12.62
N HIS A 274 -33.49 27.74 11.59
CA HIS A 274 -32.54 28.81 11.79
C HIS A 274 -33.25 30.13 12.12
N SER A 275 -32.69 30.90 13.05
CA SER A 275 -33.14 32.26 13.36
C SER A 275 -32.28 33.34 12.70
N SER A 276 -31.31 32.95 11.88
CA SER A 276 -30.32 33.81 11.23
C SER A 276 -29.92 33.20 9.88
N PRO A 277 -29.20 33.94 9.01
CA PRO A 277 -28.83 33.45 7.68
C PRO A 277 -28.08 32.12 7.74
N ILE A 278 -28.31 31.29 6.71
CA ILE A 278 -27.70 29.96 6.61
C ILE A 278 -26.30 30.11 6.02
N GLY A 279 -25.29 29.63 6.74
CA GLY A 279 -23.89 29.71 6.35
C GLY A 279 -23.45 28.61 5.38
N ASP A 280 -23.92 27.38 5.58
CA ASP A 280 -23.58 26.24 4.72
C ASP A 280 -24.68 25.16 4.73
N ILE A 281 -24.76 24.41 3.63
CA ILE A 281 -25.68 23.29 3.42
C ILE A 281 -24.89 22.07 2.97
N LEU A 282 -25.17 20.94 3.59
CA LEU A 282 -24.49 19.67 3.35
C LEU A 282 -25.52 18.54 3.24
N ALA A 283 -25.42 17.74 2.18
CA ALA A 283 -26.30 16.59 1.98
C ALA A 283 -25.56 15.29 2.35
N ILE A 284 -26.17 14.47 3.22
CA ILE A 284 -25.65 13.15 3.61
C ILE A 284 -26.57 12.08 3.03
N ASP A 285 -26.26 11.61 1.82
CA ASP A 285 -27.09 10.64 1.08
C ASP A 285 -27.29 9.33 1.85
N GLN A 286 -26.24 8.78 2.44
CA GLN A 286 -26.30 7.52 3.21
C GLN A 286 -27.31 7.55 4.37
N GLN A 287 -27.53 8.72 4.97
CA GLN A 287 -28.47 8.90 6.08
C GLN A 287 -29.77 9.59 5.64
N ASN A 288 -29.92 9.86 4.34
CA ASN A 288 -31.04 10.62 3.77
C ASN A 288 -31.33 11.93 4.53
N THR A 289 -30.27 12.59 4.99
CA THR A 289 -30.36 13.72 5.93
C THR A 289 -29.67 14.94 5.31
N LEU A 290 -30.39 16.06 5.25
CA LEU A 290 -29.83 17.37 4.90
C LEU A 290 -29.39 18.08 6.19
N VAL A 291 -28.16 18.59 6.20
CA VAL A 291 -27.58 19.31 7.34
C VAL A 291 -27.42 20.78 6.95
N THR A 292 -27.88 21.67 7.82
CA THR A 292 -27.75 23.12 7.61
C THR A 292 -27.12 23.77 8.82
N GLY A 293 -26.15 24.65 8.58
CA GLY A 293 -25.46 25.42 9.62
C GLY A 293 -25.86 26.88 9.52
N GLY A 294 -26.34 27.46 10.62
CA GLY A 294 -26.75 28.86 10.66
C GLY A 294 -25.74 29.75 11.35
N LEU A 295 -25.80 31.05 11.04
CA LEU A 295 -25.09 32.07 11.80
C LEU A 295 -25.66 32.28 13.22
N ASP A 296 -26.77 31.64 13.55
CA ASP A 296 -27.34 31.54 14.89
C ASP A 296 -26.57 30.57 15.82
N GLY A 297 -25.60 29.82 15.28
CA GLY A 297 -24.80 28.84 16.02
C GLY A 297 -25.43 27.45 16.08
N ASN A 298 -26.61 27.28 15.49
CA ASN A 298 -27.32 26.00 15.46
C ASN A 298 -26.99 25.23 14.18
N ILE A 299 -26.98 23.90 14.31
CA ILE A 299 -26.91 22.99 13.17
C ILE A 299 -28.20 22.18 13.16
N CYS A 300 -28.98 22.30 12.08
CA CYS A 300 -30.25 21.59 11.92
C CYS A 300 -30.08 20.39 10.98
N LEU A 301 -30.66 19.26 11.36
CA LEU A 301 -30.76 18.03 10.56
C LEU A 301 -32.20 17.89 10.08
N TRP A 302 -32.39 17.79 8.77
CA TRP A 302 -33.68 17.65 8.09
C TRP A 302 -33.74 16.28 7.41
N ASP A 303 -34.88 15.61 7.51
CA ASP A 303 -35.13 14.40 6.73
C ASP A 303 -35.48 14.79 5.29
N SER A 304 -34.76 14.26 4.30
CA SER A 304 -34.98 14.63 2.90
C SER A 304 -36.24 14.01 2.30
N ALA A 305 -36.76 12.90 2.85
CA ALA A 305 -37.97 12.25 2.34
C ALA A 305 -39.24 12.99 2.78
N THR A 306 -39.30 13.38 4.05
CA THR A 306 -40.47 14.07 4.64
C THR A 306 -40.33 15.58 4.67
N HIS A 307 -39.12 16.10 4.44
CA HIS A 307 -38.79 17.52 4.60
C HIS A 307 -39.08 18.06 6.01
N GLN A 308 -39.10 17.18 7.01
CA GLN A 308 -39.34 17.53 8.41
C GLN A 308 -38.03 17.67 9.20
N PRO A 309 -38.00 18.53 10.22
CA PRO A 309 -36.86 18.65 11.11
C PRO A 309 -36.68 17.35 11.91
N LYS A 310 -35.50 16.75 11.82
CA LYS A 310 -35.13 15.51 12.52
C LYS A 310 -34.51 15.82 13.88
N LYS A 311 -33.55 16.75 13.91
CA LYS A 311 -32.74 17.03 15.11
C LYS A 311 -32.02 18.37 14.99
N GLU A 312 -31.68 18.94 16.14
CA GLU A 312 -30.86 20.15 16.25
C GLU A 312 -29.62 19.82 17.10
N LEU A 313 -28.45 20.27 16.66
CA LEU A 313 -27.18 20.19 17.37
C LEU A 313 -26.77 21.61 17.75
N ARG A 314 -26.56 21.84 19.06
CA ARG A 314 -26.20 23.15 19.62
C ARG A 314 -24.83 23.07 20.27
N GLY A 315 -23.99 24.08 20.02
CA GLY A 315 -22.69 24.15 20.67
C GLY A 315 -21.79 25.30 20.21
N HIS A 316 -21.99 25.85 19.02
CA HIS A 316 -21.25 27.04 18.56
C HIS A 316 -21.87 28.31 19.14
N GLU A 317 -21.02 29.27 19.54
CA GLU A 317 -21.49 30.52 20.18
C GLU A 317 -21.67 31.67 19.19
N LYS A 318 -20.84 31.73 18.14
CA LYS A 318 -20.77 32.87 17.21
C LYS A 318 -21.27 32.57 15.79
N GLY A 319 -21.83 31.38 15.56
CA GLY A 319 -22.31 30.96 14.25
C GLY A 319 -21.43 29.90 13.58
N VAL A 320 -22.06 29.12 12.70
CA VAL A 320 -21.42 28.06 11.91
C VAL A 320 -21.23 28.55 10.48
N TYR A 321 -19.99 28.50 9.98
CA TYR A 321 -19.65 29.02 8.66
C TYR A 321 -19.47 27.92 7.61
N SER A 322 -19.01 26.73 8.00
CA SER A 322 -18.85 25.60 7.08
C SER A 322 -19.11 24.25 7.74
N LEU A 323 -19.63 23.33 6.94
CA LEU A 323 -19.94 21.96 7.33
C LEU A 323 -19.33 20.98 6.34
N ASP A 324 -18.79 19.88 6.86
CA ASP A 324 -18.39 18.76 6.00
C ASP A 324 -18.58 17.40 6.68
N TRP A 325 -18.68 16.36 5.85
CA TRP A 325 -18.97 14.99 6.28
C TRP A 325 -17.77 14.07 6.02
N SER A 326 -17.38 13.28 7.03
CA SER A 326 -16.33 12.29 6.86
C SER A 326 -16.89 10.92 6.49
N ASP A 327 -16.78 10.56 5.21
CA ASP A 327 -17.14 9.24 4.67
C ASP A 327 -15.98 8.22 4.71
N TRP A 328 -14.90 8.50 5.46
CA TRP A 328 -13.70 7.67 5.45
C TRP A 328 -13.96 6.20 5.85
N SER A 329 -14.82 5.98 6.85
CA SER A 329 -15.17 4.65 7.32
C SER A 329 -16.66 4.56 7.59
N PRO A 330 -17.33 3.47 7.17
CA PRO A 330 -18.73 3.24 7.49
C PRO A 330 -18.98 3.11 9.00
N MET A 331 -17.94 2.84 9.80
CA MET A 331 -18.04 2.73 11.26
C MET A 331 -17.77 4.05 12.00
N ASN A 332 -16.95 4.95 11.42
CA ASN A 332 -16.52 6.22 12.05
C ASN A 332 -17.05 7.42 11.25
N GLN A 333 -18.37 7.45 11.08
CA GLN A 333 -19.08 8.53 10.42
C GLN A 333 -19.23 9.73 11.34
N CYS A 334 -18.68 10.87 10.94
CA CYS A 334 -18.67 12.09 11.73
C CYS A 334 -19.01 13.31 10.86
N LEU A 335 -19.80 14.22 11.42
CA LEU A 335 -20.05 15.55 10.89
C LEU A 335 -19.07 16.51 11.54
N ILE A 336 -18.43 17.37 10.76
CA ILE A 336 -17.50 18.38 11.29
C ILE A 336 -18.03 19.76 10.96
N SER A 337 -18.06 20.62 11.96
CA SER A 337 -18.49 22.01 11.82
C SER A 337 -17.37 22.97 12.15
N ALA A 338 -17.21 24.00 11.33
CA ALA A 338 -16.28 25.11 11.55
C ALA A 338 -17.06 26.37 11.93
N GLY A 339 -16.72 26.96 13.08
CA GLY A 339 -17.40 28.14 13.60
C GLY A 339 -16.58 29.42 13.55
N LEU A 340 -17.29 30.55 13.67
CA LEU A 340 -16.69 31.87 13.82
C LEU A 340 -16.10 32.10 15.23
N ASP A 341 -16.30 31.14 16.14
CA ASP A 341 -15.79 31.06 17.50
C ASP A 341 -14.36 30.49 17.60
N HIS A 342 -13.66 30.34 16.46
CA HIS A 342 -12.29 29.80 16.35
C HIS A 342 -12.20 28.28 16.59
N GLU A 343 -13.34 27.62 16.81
CA GLU A 343 -13.41 26.21 17.14
C GLU A 343 -13.99 25.40 15.98
N ALA A 344 -13.49 24.18 15.82
CA ALA A 344 -14.15 23.17 15.00
C ALA A 344 -14.64 22.02 15.89
N PHE A 345 -15.90 21.62 15.72
CA PHE A 345 -16.52 20.54 16.48
C PHE A 345 -16.75 19.31 15.63
N VAL A 346 -16.62 18.15 16.26
CA VAL A 346 -16.93 16.84 15.67
C VAL A 346 -18.21 16.32 16.30
N TRP A 347 -19.16 15.95 15.46
CA TRP A 347 -20.49 15.52 15.83
C TRP A 347 -20.78 14.11 15.33
N ASN A 348 -21.55 13.37 16.13
CA ASN A 348 -22.21 12.16 15.70
C ASN A 348 -23.67 12.54 15.45
N THR A 349 -24.20 12.31 14.25
CA THR A 349 -25.60 12.67 13.94
C THR A 349 -26.60 11.94 14.87
N TYR A 350 -26.24 10.79 15.42
CA TYR A 350 -27.04 10.04 16.39
C TYR A 350 -27.00 10.62 17.81
N VAL A 351 -25.94 11.32 18.21
CA VAL A 351 -25.75 11.88 19.57
C VAL A 351 -26.04 13.39 19.58
N LYS A 352 -26.64 13.93 20.65
CA LYS A 352 -26.96 15.38 20.72
C LYS A 352 -25.74 16.22 21.10
N GLU A 353 -24.85 15.65 21.92
CA GLU A 353 -23.63 16.30 22.37
C GLU A 353 -22.52 16.16 21.32
N LYS A 354 -21.59 17.13 21.32
CA LYS A 354 -20.38 17.06 20.50
C LYS A 354 -19.47 15.94 21.00
N ILE A 355 -18.90 15.16 20.07
CA ILE A 355 -17.98 14.06 20.38
C ILE A 355 -16.62 14.63 20.78
N PHE A 356 -16.15 15.62 20.01
CA PHE A 356 -14.79 16.12 20.13
C PHE A 356 -14.68 17.58 19.69
N LEU A 357 -13.61 18.24 20.15
CA LEU A 357 -13.31 19.64 19.86
C LEU A 357 -11.87 19.74 19.33
N LEU A 358 -11.73 20.20 18.09
CA LEU A 358 -10.45 20.43 17.43
C LEU A 358 -9.93 21.83 17.82
N ARG A 359 -9.07 21.88 18.86
CA ARG A 359 -8.50 23.13 19.39
C ARG A 359 -7.19 23.51 18.74
N GLY A 360 -6.97 24.81 18.54
CA GLY A 360 -5.63 25.34 18.25
C GLY A 360 -5.60 26.52 17.27
N HIS A 361 -6.75 26.90 16.70
CA HIS A 361 -6.86 28.12 15.90
C HIS A 361 -7.10 29.33 16.81
N ASN A 362 -6.54 30.47 16.42
CA ASN A 362 -6.63 31.72 17.18
C ASN A 362 -7.55 32.76 16.53
N HIS A 363 -8.00 32.48 15.30
CA HIS A 363 -8.86 33.37 14.52
C HIS A 363 -10.07 32.60 13.96
N PRO A 364 -11.12 33.30 13.48
CA PRO A 364 -12.32 32.65 12.94
C PRO A 364 -11.97 31.67 11.83
N LEU A 365 -12.65 30.51 11.82
CA LEU A 365 -12.43 29.52 10.79
C LEU A 365 -13.12 29.92 9.49
N VAL A 366 -12.37 29.80 8.42
CA VAL A 366 -12.81 30.05 7.05
C VAL A 366 -13.53 28.83 6.48
N GLY A 367 -13.24 27.64 7.01
CA GLY A 367 -13.98 26.44 6.66
C GLY A 367 -13.38 25.15 7.19
N VAL A 368 -14.06 24.05 6.87
CA VAL A 368 -13.59 22.70 7.11
C VAL A 368 -13.82 21.87 5.84
N LYS A 369 -12.83 21.05 5.47
CA LYS A 369 -12.98 20.07 4.39
C LYS A 369 -12.43 18.71 4.80
N CYS A 370 -13.23 17.68 4.63
CA CYS A 370 -12.88 16.28 4.74
C CYS A 370 -12.41 15.81 3.37
N LEU A 371 -11.24 15.19 3.29
CA LEU A 371 -10.76 14.65 2.02
C LEU A 371 -11.45 13.29 1.76
N PRO A 372 -12.19 13.11 0.65
CA PRO A 372 -12.98 11.90 0.40
C PRO A 372 -12.12 10.63 0.44
N ARG A 373 -12.65 9.55 1.02
CA ARG A 373 -11.98 8.22 1.15
C ARG A 373 -10.67 8.23 1.93
N THR A 374 -10.31 9.32 2.60
CA THR A 374 -9.13 9.41 3.46
C THR A 374 -9.49 9.86 4.86
N SER A 375 -8.63 9.58 5.85
CA SER A 375 -8.87 10.02 7.23
C SER A 375 -8.45 11.48 7.47
N GLN A 376 -8.26 12.28 6.43
CA GLN A 376 -7.75 13.65 6.54
C GLN A 376 -8.87 14.67 6.65
N VAL A 377 -8.72 15.59 7.60
CA VAL A 377 -9.57 16.78 7.73
C VAL A 377 -8.67 18.00 7.75
N VAL A 378 -9.02 18.99 6.93
CA VAL A 378 -8.31 20.26 6.85
C VAL A 378 -9.21 21.36 7.36
N THR A 379 -8.64 22.20 8.22
CA THR A 379 -9.27 23.42 8.75
C THR A 379 -8.34 24.59 8.51
N ALA A 380 -8.90 25.74 8.15
CA ALA A 380 -8.12 26.96 7.93
C ALA A 380 -8.76 28.14 8.66
N ASP A 381 -7.93 29.03 9.20
CA ASP A 381 -8.37 30.29 9.80
C ASP A 381 -8.12 31.49 8.85
N ILE A 382 -8.76 32.63 9.18
CA ILE A 382 -8.64 33.86 8.39
C ILE A 382 -7.23 34.45 8.37
N SER A 383 -6.39 34.13 9.37
CA SER A 383 -5.00 34.59 9.45
C SER A 383 -4.02 33.76 8.59
N GLY A 384 -4.51 32.69 7.97
CA GLY A 384 -3.74 31.81 7.11
C GLY A 384 -3.14 30.59 7.77
N MET A 385 -3.47 30.32 9.03
CA MET A 385 -3.09 29.08 9.69
C MET A 385 -3.96 27.93 9.18
N VAL A 386 -3.32 26.95 8.54
CA VAL A 386 -3.95 25.72 8.07
C VAL A 386 -3.50 24.56 8.97
N LYS A 387 -4.48 23.79 9.45
CA LYS A 387 -4.26 22.60 10.27
C LYS A 387 -4.85 21.37 9.60
N VAL A 388 -4.03 20.31 9.57
CA VAL A 388 -4.40 18.98 9.06
C VAL A 388 -4.56 18.05 10.25
N TRP A 389 -5.71 17.38 10.30
CA TRP A 389 -6.16 16.50 11.37
C TRP A 389 -6.39 15.09 10.85
N ASP A 390 -6.23 14.12 11.73
CA ASP A 390 -6.61 12.73 11.46
C ASP A 390 -7.94 12.42 12.12
N VAL A 391 -8.95 11.99 11.35
CA VAL A 391 -10.29 11.63 11.84
C VAL A 391 -10.24 10.43 12.80
N ARG A 392 -9.21 9.58 12.72
CA ARG A 392 -9.11 8.36 13.53
C ARG A 392 -8.92 8.66 15.02
N ASN A 393 -8.12 9.67 15.34
CA ASN A 393 -7.73 10.03 16.70
C ASN A 393 -7.95 11.51 17.03
N PHE A 394 -8.40 12.32 16.05
CA PHE A 394 -8.54 13.76 16.11
C PHE A 394 -7.26 14.49 16.53
N LEU A 395 -6.10 13.89 16.28
CA LEU A 395 -4.80 14.52 16.52
C LEU A 395 -4.43 15.43 15.35
N GLN A 396 -3.77 16.53 15.71
CA GLN A 396 -3.20 17.46 14.76
C GLN A 396 -1.90 16.89 14.20
N ILE A 397 -1.83 16.69 12.89
CA ILE A 397 -0.65 16.13 12.22
C ILE A 397 0.29 17.25 11.79
N GLN A 398 -0.27 18.27 11.15
CA GLN A 398 0.50 19.36 10.58
C GLN A 398 -0.18 20.69 10.87
N THR A 399 0.62 21.70 11.19
CA THR A 399 0.23 23.12 11.12
C THR A 399 1.22 23.82 10.22
N PHE A 400 0.72 24.62 9.29
CA PHE A 400 1.55 25.52 8.51
C PHE A 400 0.81 26.84 8.29
N ASN A 401 1.58 27.89 8.01
CA ASN A 401 1.04 29.21 7.70
C ASN A 401 1.17 29.49 6.22
N VAL A 402 0.09 29.96 5.60
CA VAL A 402 0.10 30.43 4.22
C VAL A 402 0.65 31.86 4.20
N PRO A 403 1.55 32.22 3.26
CA PRO A 403 2.12 33.57 3.19
C PRO A 403 1.10 34.58 2.61
N ALA A 404 0.02 34.84 3.34
CA ALA A 404 -1.03 35.79 3.01
C ALA A 404 -1.51 36.50 4.29
N ASP A 405 -1.93 37.77 4.16
CA ASP A 405 -2.43 38.56 5.30
C ASP A 405 -3.83 38.10 5.75
N GLU A 406 -4.71 37.80 4.78
CA GLU A 406 -6.08 37.35 5.02
C GLU A 406 -6.49 36.29 3.99
N ILE A 407 -7.16 35.23 4.47
CA ILE A 407 -7.67 34.13 3.66
C ILE A 407 -9.19 34.06 3.85
N GLN A 408 -9.92 33.91 2.75
CA GLN A 408 -11.39 33.88 2.77
C GLN A 408 -11.98 32.55 2.28
N ALA A 409 -11.18 31.72 1.60
CA ALA A 409 -11.61 30.39 1.19
C ALA A 409 -10.46 29.40 1.05
N PHE A 410 -10.79 28.12 1.19
CA PHE A 410 -9.94 27.03 0.72
C PHE A 410 -10.80 25.87 0.22
N THR A 411 -10.22 25.04 -0.64
CA THR A 411 -10.81 23.78 -1.10
C THR A 411 -9.75 22.69 -1.17
N LEU A 412 -10.21 21.45 -1.24
CA LEU A 412 -9.37 20.28 -1.48
C LEU A 412 -9.62 19.77 -2.90
N THR A 413 -8.56 19.29 -3.56
CA THR A 413 -8.67 18.56 -4.82
C THR A 413 -8.50 17.05 -4.58
N TYR A 414 -9.14 16.25 -5.43
CA TYR A 414 -9.07 14.78 -5.46
C TYR A 414 -9.25 14.34 -6.94
N PRO A 415 -8.62 13.25 -7.44
CA PRO A 415 -7.83 12.23 -6.76
C PRO A 415 -6.45 12.69 -6.29
N LYS A 416 -5.85 13.69 -6.96
CA LYS A 416 -4.58 14.28 -6.51
C LYS A 416 -4.86 15.12 -5.27
N LYS A 417 -4.27 14.75 -4.12
CA LYS A 417 -4.50 15.44 -2.86
C LYS A 417 -3.77 16.78 -2.84
N GLN A 418 -4.49 17.87 -3.06
CA GLN A 418 -3.94 19.22 -2.88
C GLN A 418 -4.89 20.09 -2.07
N ILE A 419 -4.32 21.03 -1.33
CA ILE A 419 -5.05 22.11 -0.67
C ILE A 419 -4.86 23.36 -1.53
N VAL A 420 -5.97 23.94 -1.98
CA VAL A 420 -5.99 25.20 -2.72
C VAL A 420 -6.56 26.26 -1.81
N VAL A 421 -5.79 27.33 -1.59
CA VAL A 421 -6.15 28.40 -0.67
C VAL A 421 -6.31 29.70 -1.45
N GLY A 422 -7.46 30.36 -1.30
CA GLY A 422 -7.80 31.61 -1.96
C GLY A 422 -7.59 32.82 -1.05
N ALA A 423 -6.70 33.72 -1.47
CA ALA A 423 -6.48 35.03 -0.86
C ALA A 423 -6.54 36.11 -1.96
N ARG A 424 -5.64 37.10 -1.98
CA ARG A 424 -5.41 37.95 -3.18
C ARG A 424 -4.85 37.19 -4.38
N LYS A 425 -4.31 36.00 -4.14
CA LYS A 425 -3.81 35.02 -5.10
C LYS A 425 -4.19 33.63 -4.64
N MET A 426 -4.13 32.66 -5.54
CA MET A 426 -4.25 31.25 -5.16
C MET A 426 -2.91 30.67 -4.72
N PHE A 427 -2.93 29.94 -3.60
CA PHE A 427 -1.81 29.15 -3.13
C PHE A 427 -2.14 27.67 -3.22
N PHE A 428 -1.17 26.88 -3.69
CA PHE A 428 -1.31 25.44 -3.85
C PHE A 428 -0.37 24.73 -2.91
N TYR A 429 -0.91 23.76 -2.17
CA TYR A 429 -0.14 22.86 -1.32
C TYR A 429 -0.38 21.44 -1.77
N GLU A 430 0.67 20.73 -2.16
CA GLU A 430 0.59 19.34 -2.60
C GLU A 430 0.86 18.41 -1.43
N TYR A 431 0.12 17.31 -1.38
CA TYR A 431 0.42 16.21 -0.49
C TYR A 431 1.67 15.47 -1.02
N ASP A 432 2.56 15.07 -0.12
CA ASP A 432 3.80 14.33 -0.42
C ASP A 432 3.53 12.89 -0.96
N GLU A 433 2.80 12.75 -2.05
CA GLU A 433 2.59 11.48 -2.75
C GLU A 433 3.83 11.13 -3.60
N PRO A 434 4.24 9.83 -3.65
CA PRO A 434 5.35 9.45 -4.50
C PRO A 434 5.01 9.76 -5.96
N LYS A 435 5.89 10.47 -6.64
CA LYS A 435 5.63 11.01 -7.99
C LYS A 435 5.47 9.89 -9.03
N ASP A 436 6.26 8.82 -8.88
CA ASP A 436 6.20 7.63 -9.72
C ASP A 436 5.64 6.43 -8.96
N GLN A 437 4.40 6.07 -9.30
CA GLN A 437 3.73 4.93 -8.68
C GLN A 437 4.33 3.59 -9.07
N MET A 438 5.23 3.52 -10.07
CA MET A 438 5.84 2.27 -10.60
C MET A 438 7.10 1.83 -9.86
N LEU A 439 7.66 2.68 -8.99
CA LEU A 439 8.88 2.41 -8.22
C LEU A 439 8.53 1.82 -6.83
N THR A 440 9.52 1.21 -6.18
CA THR A 440 9.40 0.82 -4.76
C THR A 440 9.52 2.00 -3.82
N ASP A 441 10.40 2.92 -4.17
CA ASP A 441 10.56 4.22 -3.54
C ASP A 441 11.22 5.19 -4.50
N GLU A 442 11.21 6.48 -4.15
CA GLU A 442 11.98 7.48 -4.91
C GLU A 442 13.49 7.36 -4.62
N LYS A 443 13.84 6.73 -3.50
CA LYS A 443 15.23 6.46 -3.10
C LYS A 443 15.61 5.00 -3.32
N MET A 444 16.91 4.76 -3.46
CA MET A 444 17.46 3.42 -3.70
C MET A 444 17.01 2.38 -2.65
N CYS A 445 16.74 1.15 -3.11
CA CYS A 445 16.40 0.01 -2.26
C CYS A 445 17.73 -0.63 -1.80
N LEU A 446 18.16 -0.38 -0.57
CA LEU A 446 19.45 -0.85 -0.04
C LEU A 446 19.43 -2.34 0.31
N LYS A 447 18.34 -2.80 0.94
CA LYS A 447 18.20 -4.20 1.39
C LYS A 447 16.74 -4.62 1.33
N VAL A 448 16.51 -5.90 1.01
CA VAL A 448 15.20 -6.54 1.10
C VAL A 448 15.33 -7.77 2.00
N LEU A 449 14.36 -7.99 2.89
CA LEU A 449 14.31 -9.15 3.78
C LEU A 449 12.92 -9.78 3.71
N TYR A 450 12.84 -11.11 3.83
CA TYR A 450 11.58 -11.84 3.83
C TYR A 450 11.25 -12.33 5.23
N ASN A 451 10.13 -11.86 5.78
CA ASN A 451 9.60 -12.34 7.05
C ASN A 451 8.57 -13.44 6.77
N GLN A 452 8.96 -14.68 7.07
CA GLN A 452 8.10 -15.84 6.90
C GLN A 452 6.95 -15.84 7.92
N THR A 453 7.22 -15.41 9.16
CA THR A 453 6.24 -15.44 10.26
C THR A 453 5.07 -14.52 9.95
N LEU A 454 5.34 -13.28 9.53
CA LEU A 454 4.34 -12.26 9.19
C LEU A 454 3.93 -12.27 7.71
N THR A 455 4.56 -13.12 6.89
CA THR A 455 4.35 -13.16 5.43
C THR A 455 4.45 -11.77 4.80
N CYS A 456 5.54 -11.06 5.11
CA CYS A 456 5.78 -9.71 4.59
C CYS A 456 7.21 -9.56 4.07
N PHE A 457 7.38 -8.74 3.04
CA PHE A 457 8.69 -8.27 2.62
C PHE A 457 9.00 -6.96 3.35
N ILE A 458 10.25 -6.78 3.74
CA ILE A 458 10.72 -5.54 4.38
C ILE A 458 11.80 -4.95 3.51
N THR A 459 11.60 -3.72 3.04
CA THR A 459 12.60 -2.98 2.24
C THR A 459 13.20 -1.86 3.05
N LEU A 460 14.51 -1.70 2.95
CA LEU A 460 15.29 -0.64 3.56
C LEU A 460 15.64 0.42 2.50
N HIS A 461 15.29 1.67 2.78
CA HIS A 461 15.70 2.85 2.03
C HIS A 461 16.49 3.77 2.97
N PRO A 462 17.29 4.73 2.44
CA PRO A 462 18.09 5.62 3.27
C PRO A 462 17.30 6.43 4.31
N ASP A 463 16.03 6.74 4.05
CA ASP A 463 15.18 7.52 4.95
C ASP A 463 14.06 6.73 5.64
N SER A 464 13.75 5.55 5.12
CA SER A 464 12.56 4.82 5.51
C SER A 464 12.71 3.31 5.41
N VAL A 465 11.95 2.61 6.24
CA VAL A 465 11.77 1.16 6.16
C VAL A 465 10.33 0.89 5.79
N LYS A 466 10.08 0.07 4.77
CA LYS A 466 8.73 -0.26 4.32
C LYS A 466 8.43 -1.73 4.52
N THR A 467 7.20 -2.04 4.91
CA THR A 467 6.68 -3.42 4.97
C THR A 467 5.64 -3.61 3.88
N TRP A 468 5.73 -4.75 3.19
CA TRP A 468 4.91 -5.09 2.05
C TRP A 468 4.24 -6.42 2.29
N ASP A 469 2.98 -6.53 1.91
CA ASP A 469 2.27 -7.80 1.98
C ASP A 469 2.89 -8.79 0.99
N ALA A 470 3.40 -9.91 1.49
CA ALA A 470 3.99 -10.94 0.63
C ALA A 470 2.94 -11.76 -0.13
N ARG A 471 1.66 -11.34 -0.15
CA ARG A 471 0.56 -11.96 -0.92
C ARG A 471 -0.01 -11.08 -2.02
N SER A 472 -0.03 -9.77 -1.80
CA SER A 472 -0.66 -8.81 -2.71
C SER A 472 0.33 -7.81 -3.30
N GLY A 473 1.52 -7.69 -2.71
CA GLY A 473 2.50 -6.67 -3.08
C GLY A 473 2.13 -5.27 -2.67
N LYS A 474 1.01 -5.11 -1.98
CA LYS A 474 0.58 -3.83 -1.48
C LYS A 474 1.49 -3.42 -0.34
N LEU A 475 1.82 -2.15 -0.33
CA LEU A 475 2.48 -1.51 0.79
C LEU A 475 1.58 -1.60 2.02
N GLN A 476 2.10 -2.19 3.10
CA GLN A 476 1.41 -2.28 4.38
C GLN A 476 1.73 -1.08 5.26
N GLN A 477 3.02 -0.82 5.50
CA GLN A 477 3.46 0.24 6.42
C GLN A 477 4.75 0.90 5.92
N VAL A 478 4.92 2.16 6.31
CA VAL A 478 6.14 2.96 6.05
C VAL A 478 6.62 3.56 7.37
N TYR A 479 7.86 3.27 7.72
CA TYR A 479 8.54 3.79 8.90
C TYR A 479 9.53 4.88 8.46
N ARG A 480 9.12 6.15 8.61
CA ARG A 480 9.96 7.32 8.34
C ARG A 480 10.61 7.84 9.63
N GLU A 481 11.70 8.59 9.50
CA GLU A 481 12.39 9.27 10.61
C GLU A 481 12.82 8.32 11.76
N LEU A 482 13.20 7.10 11.39
CA LEU A 482 13.78 6.14 12.32
C LEU A 482 15.14 6.62 12.85
N SER A 483 15.85 7.46 12.11
CA SER A 483 17.07 8.11 12.53
C SER A 483 17.16 9.52 11.97
N VAL A 484 18.02 10.35 12.56
CA VAL A 484 18.36 11.69 12.03
C VAL A 484 19.28 11.57 10.81
N ALA A 485 20.07 10.49 10.76
CA ALA A 485 20.97 10.17 9.67
C ALA A 485 20.40 9.06 8.77
N GLU A 486 21.01 8.88 7.61
CA GLU A 486 20.62 7.85 6.65
C GLU A 486 20.82 6.44 7.20
N LEU A 487 19.83 5.57 6.95
CA LEU A 487 19.87 4.16 7.29
C LEU A 487 20.75 3.39 6.32
N THR A 488 21.49 2.40 6.81
CA THR A 488 22.55 1.74 6.02
C THR A 488 22.33 0.24 5.88
N THR A 489 21.98 -0.44 6.97
CA THR A 489 21.78 -1.89 6.97
C THR A 489 20.70 -2.28 7.97
N MET A 490 20.18 -3.49 7.78
CA MET A 490 19.06 -4.04 8.50
C MET A 490 19.19 -5.55 8.63
N ILE A 491 18.77 -6.12 9.76
CA ILE A 491 18.65 -7.57 9.94
C ILE A 491 17.44 -7.91 10.82
N ILE A 492 16.88 -9.09 10.61
CA ILE A 492 15.75 -9.61 11.38
C ILE A 492 16.28 -10.58 12.45
N ASP A 493 15.66 -10.56 13.63
CA ASP A 493 15.90 -11.53 14.70
C ASP A 493 15.57 -12.97 14.23
N ALA A 494 16.19 -13.99 14.82
CA ALA A 494 15.91 -15.40 14.54
C ALA A 494 14.41 -15.75 14.67
N ARG A 495 13.70 -15.05 15.58
CA ARG A 495 12.25 -15.21 15.79
C ARG A 495 11.37 -14.38 14.86
N GLN A 496 11.98 -13.57 13.99
CA GLN A 496 11.31 -12.75 12.97
C GLN A 496 10.30 -11.72 13.49
N ARG A 497 10.54 -11.15 14.68
CA ARG A 497 9.67 -10.11 15.29
C ARG A 497 10.32 -8.74 15.40
N LYS A 498 11.63 -8.73 15.64
CA LYS A 498 12.43 -7.53 15.83
C LYS A 498 13.33 -7.30 14.63
N LEU A 499 13.60 -6.03 14.40
CA LEU A 499 14.41 -5.56 13.30
C LEU A 499 15.51 -4.67 13.86
N PHE A 500 16.75 -5.03 13.60
CA PHE A 500 17.92 -4.26 14.01
C PHE A 500 18.37 -3.39 12.84
N ILE A 501 18.54 -2.10 13.09
CA ILE A 501 18.89 -1.10 12.07
C ILE A 501 20.20 -0.42 12.47
N GLY A 502 21.07 -0.23 11.47
CA GLY A 502 22.26 0.60 11.57
C GLY A 502 22.11 1.86 10.72
N ASP A 503 22.78 2.94 11.14
CA ASP A 503 22.81 4.20 10.41
C ASP A 503 24.23 4.70 10.08
N ALA A 504 24.27 5.80 9.32
CA ALA A 504 25.50 6.44 8.86
C ALA A 504 26.31 7.12 9.99
N GLU A 505 25.68 7.45 11.13
CA GLU A 505 26.35 8.02 12.31
C GLU A 505 26.84 6.95 13.29
N GLY A 506 26.65 5.66 12.98
CA GLY A 506 27.11 4.55 13.80
C GLY A 506 26.15 4.14 14.92
N ARG A 507 24.90 4.63 14.94
CA ARG A 507 23.87 4.22 15.89
C ARG A 507 23.23 2.91 15.46
N ILE A 508 22.98 2.05 16.45
CA ILE A 508 22.27 0.78 16.28
C ILE A 508 21.05 0.82 17.19
N PHE A 509 19.90 0.43 16.66
CA PHE A 509 18.68 0.37 17.42
C PHE A 509 17.75 -0.74 16.93
N THR A 510 16.89 -1.19 17.84
CA THR A 510 15.89 -2.22 17.58
C THR A 510 14.54 -1.58 17.34
N VAL A 511 13.84 -2.05 16.32
CA VAL A 511 12.51 -1.64 15.92
C VAL A 511 11.61 -2.88 15.88
N ASN A 512 10.37 -2.76 16.36
CA ASN A 512 9.39 -3.82 16.21
C ASN A 512 8.78 -3.77 14.79
N ILE A 513 8.74 -4.91 14.10
CA ILE A 513 8.35 -5.00 12.69
C ILE A 513 6.88 -4.64 12.45
N LYS A 514 5.98 -4.87 13.43
CA LYS A 514 4.54 -4.63 13.27
C LYS A 514 4.13 -3.17 13.45
N ASN A 515 4.89 -2.39 14.22
CA ASN A 515 4.49 -1.05 14.61
C ASN A 515 5.56 0.02 14.40
N GLY A 516 6.80 -0.35 14.08
CA GLY A 516 7.88 0.63 13.90
C GLY A 516 8.36 1.25 15.21
N ALA A 517 7.90 0.79 16.37
CA ALA A 517 8.29 1.35 17.65
C ALA A 517 9.76 1.02 17.94
N LYS A 518 10.53 2.04 18.31
CA LYS A 518 11.92 1.89 18.73
C LYS A 518 11.94 1.26 20.12
N MET A 519 12.47 0.05 20.22
CA MET A 519 12.52 -0.72 21.47
C MET A 519 13.77 -0.41 22.29
N LYS A 520 14.94 -0.48 21.64
CA LYS A 520 16.24 -0.42 22.32
C LYS A 520 17.26 0.32 21.48
N LYS A 521 18.18 1.02 22.15
CA LYS A 521 19.40 1.60 21.55
C LYS A 521 20.61 0.87 22.09
N PHE A 522 21.61 0.65 21.24
CA PHE A 522 22.88 0.04 21.62
C PHE A 522 23.99 1.09 21.63
N GLU A 523 25.16 0.71 22.14
CA GLU A 523 26.35 1.54 22.05
C GLU A 523 26.70 1.84 20.59
N ARG A 524 26.87 3.13 20.27
CA ARG A 524 27.18 3.61 18.92
C ARG A 524 28.66 3.41 18.55
N HIS A 525 28.92 3.19 17.27
CA HIS A 525 30.23 3.41 16.65
C HIS A 525 30.44 4.91 16.40
N HIS A 526 31.67 5.35 16.07
CA HIS A 526 31.92 6.75 15.71
C HIS A 526 31.82 7.02 14.19
N LYS A 527 31.79 5.99 13.35
CA LYS A 527 31.41 6.09 11.92
C LYS A 527 30.31 5.10 11.54
N MET A 528 29.81 5.30 10.32
CA MET A 528 28.85 4.47 9.59
C MET A 528 28.99 2.97 9.85
N ILE A 529 27.84 2.34 10.11
CA ILE A 529 27.70 0.89 10.16
C ILE A 529 27.59 0.34 8.74
N THR A 530 28.37 -0.69 8.45
CA THR A 530 28.44 -1.33 7.13
C THR A 530 27.53 -2.55 7.04
N ASP A 531 27.55 -3.43 8.04
CA ASP A 531 26.69 -4.61 8.10
C ASP A 531 26.31 -4.99 9.55
N LEU A 532 25.25 -5.79 9.66
CA LEU A 532 24.74 -6.32 10.93
C LEU A 532 24.52 -7.82 10.82
N ALA A 533 24.85 -8.54 11.89
CA ALA A 533 24.57 -9.96 12.04
C ALA A 533 23.88 -10.24 13.38
N HIS A 534 22.99 -11.22 13.41
CA HIS A 534 22.28 -11.64 14.61
C HIS A 534 22.65 -13.09 14.92
N TRP A 535 23.02 -13.34 16.16
CA TRP A 535 23.31 -14.68 16.67
C TRP A 535 22.46 -14.94 17.89
N SER A 536 21.72 -16.05 17.86
CA SER A 536 20.93 -16.51 19.00
C SER A 536 21.16 -17.99 19.22
N ASN A 537 21.48 -18.34 20.46
CA ASN A 537 21.45 -19.69 20.99
C ASN A 537 20.43 -19.72 22.15
N ASP A 538 20.09 -20.91 22.67
CA ASP A 538 19.10 -21.07 23.76
C ASP A 538 19.39 -20.18 24.98
N THR A 539 20.67 -19.89 25.23
CA THR A 539 21.13 -19.14 26.40
C THR A 539 21.60 -17.72 26.11
N ASN A 540 21.94 -17.38 24.86
CA ASN A 540 22.60 -16.12 24.53
C ASN A 540 22.00 -15.51 23.26
N ARG A 541 21.67 -14.22 23.32
CA ARG A 541 21.25 -13.43 22.15
C ARG A 541 22.16 -12.24 21.96
N ARG A 542 22.73 -12.12 20.76
CA ARG A 542 23.74 -11.12 20.44
C ARG A 542 23.46 -10.47 19.10
N VAL A 543 23.70 -9.16 19.07
CA VAL A 543 23.70 -8.35 17.85
C VAL A 543 25.14 -7.95 17.57
N ILE A 544 25.62 -8.24 16.38
CA ILE A 544 27.00 -8.00 15.99
C ILE A 544 26.99 -6.93 14.90
N SER A 545 27.80 -5.90 15.08
CA SER A 545 27.88 -4.76 14.16
C SER A 545 29.29 -4.52 13.68
N CYS A 546 29.45 -4.25 12.39
CA CYS A 546 30.70 -3.76 11.83
C CYS A 546 30.58 -2.30 11.39
N SER A 547 31.70 -1.60 11.43
CA SER A 547 31.79 -0.20 11.05
C SER A 547 32.96 0.04 10.11
N ARG A 548 32.91 1.19 9.40
CA ARG A 548 34.06 1.71 8.66
C ARG A 548 35.26 2.05 9.55
N GLU A 549 35.10 2.03 10.87
CA GLU A 549 36.17 2.21 11.87
C GLU A 549 36.84 0.91 12.26
N ASP A 550 37.14 0.02 11.30
CA ASP A 550 37.97 -1.18 11.53
C ASP A 550 37.48 -2.12 12.66
N THR A 551 36.28 -1.87 13.20
CA THR A 551 35.78 -2.42 14.45
C THR A 551 34.58 -3.31 14.22
N VAL A 552 34.57 -4.43 14.95
CA VAL A 552 33.41 -5.31 15.07
C VAL A 552 33.00 -5.34 16.54
N ASN A 553 31.78 -4.88 16.84
CA ASN A 553 31.25 -4.85 18.20
C ASN A 553 30.21 -5.95 18.38
N ILE A 554 30.31 -6.67 19.51
CA ILE A 554 29.34 -7.69 19.91
C ILE A 554 28.51 -7.11 21.04
N HIS A 555 27.22 -6.93 20.78
CA HIS A 555 26.25 -6.39 21.71
C HIS A 555 25.39 -7.49 22.33
N ASP A 556 25.07 -7.34 23.61
CA ASP A 556 24.13 -8.16 24.35
C ASP A 556 22.70 -7.62 24.18
N GLU A 557 21.78 -8.47 23.70
CA GLU A 557 20.38 -8.09 23.55
C GLU A 557 19.69 -7.94 24.91
N ASP A 558 20.07 -8.73 25.92
CA ASP A 558 19.38 -8.78 27.23
C ASP A 558 19.74 -7.60 28.13
N SER A 559 20.82 -6.88 27.83
CA SER A 559 21.27 -5.73 28.62
C SER A 559 20.31 -4.55 28.53
N GLN A 560 19.77 -4.02 29.63
CA GLN A 560 18.85 -2.87 29.60
C GLN A 560 19.57 -1.53 29.33
N ASP A 561 20.84 -1.42 29.73
CA ASP A 561 21.63 -0.20 29.59
C ASP A 561 22.30 -0.14 28.20
N ALA A 562 22.00 0.90 27.41
CA ALA A 562 22.60 1.11 26.08
C ALA A 562 24.14 1.21 26.12
N HIS A 563 24.71 1.85 27.15
CA HIS A 563 26.17 1.99 27.29
C HIS A 563 26.88 0.72 27.75
N LYS A 564 26.15 -0.23 28.35
CA LYS A 564 26.67 -1.55 28.74
C LYS A 564 26.20 -2.64 27.81
N SER A 565 25.63 -2.27 26.65
CA SER A 565 25.17 -3.26 25.68
C SER A 565 26.36 -3.90 24.98
N CYS A 566 27.43 -3.16 24.72
CA CYS A 566 28.62 -3.69 24.08
C CYS A 566 29.41 -4.55 25.07
N ARG A 567 29.46 -5.85 24.78
CA ARG A 567 30.19 -6.83 25.61
C ARG A 567 31.65 -6.92 25.18
N TYR A 568 31.91 -6.83 23.88
CA TYR A 568 33.24 -6.99 23.33
C TYR A 568 33.44 -6.13 22.07
N LYS A 569 34.56 -5.42 21.99
CA LYS A 569 34.95 -4.60 20.82
C LYS A 569 36.21 -5.17 20.21
N MET A 570 36.16 -5.47 18.91
CA MET A 570 37.26 -6.09 18.17
C MET A 570 37.87 -5.07 17.21
N LYS A 571 39.20 -4.96 17.19
CA LYS A 571 39.99 -4.18 16.23
C LYS A 571 40.97 -5.12 15.51
N GLN A 572 40.44 -5.97 14.63
CA GLN A 572 41.25 -6.99 13.94
C GLN A 572 41.71 -6.53 12.58
N HIS A 573 40.83 -5.84 11.86
CA HIS A 573 41.12 -5.33 10.54
C HIS A 573 41.93 -4.03 10.65
N HIS A 574 42.76 -3.78 9.64
CA HIS A 574 43.48 -2.51 9.55
C HIS A 574 42.74 -1.47 8.73
N LEU A 575 41.71 -1.91 8.02
CA LEU A 575 40.85 -1.10 7.16
C LEU A 575 39.38 -1.42 7.43
N SER A 576 38.51 -0.80 6.64
CA SER A 576 37.07 -0.82 6.83
C SER A 576 36.49 -2.23 6.66
N VAL A 577 35.65 -2.66 7.60
CA VAL A 577 35.02 -3.98 7.59
C VAL A 577 33.75 -3.90 6.76
N ASN A 578 33.62 -4.74 5.73
CA ASN A 578 32.57 -4.63 4.73
C ASN A 578 31.36 -5.54 4.99
N SER A 579 31.59 -6.77 5.46
CA SER A 579 30.54 -7.77 5.61
C SER A 579 30.79 -8.68 6.80
N LEU A 580 29.70 -9.14 7.39
CA LEU A 580 29.67 -10.12 8.47
C LEU A 580 28.72 -11.25 8.11
N HIS A 581 29.06 -12.47 8.52
CA HIS A 581 28.12 -13.58 8.46
C HIS A 581 28.34 -14.54 9.63
N VAL A 582 27.26 -14.92 10.28
CA VAL A 582 27.26 -15.87 11.40
C VAL A 582 26.75 -17.20 10.87
N LYS A 583 27.47 -18.27 11.15
CA LYS A 583 26.94 -19.63 10.98
C LYS A 583 26.02 -19.91 12.18
N GLN A 584 24.76 -20.27 11.96
CA GLN A 584 23.82 -20.41 13.08
C GLN A 584 24.07 -21.71 13.88
N ASP A 585 24.45 -22.79 13.18
CA ASP A 585 24.69 -24.11 13.80
C ASP A 585 26.01 -24.20 14.57
N SER A 586 26.99 -23.36 14.24
CA SER A 586 28.28 -23.31 14.92
C SER A 586 28.49 -21.94 15.50
N GLU A 587 29.15 -21.82 16.65
CA GLU A 587 29.36 -20.55 17.34
C GLU A 587 30.45 -19.70 16.66
N HIS A 588 30.41 -19.58 15.32
CA HIS A 588 31.43 -18.99 14.48
C HIS A 588 30.87 -17.81 13.68
N LEU A 589 31.63 -16.71 13.71
CA LEU A 589 31.41 -15.50 12.93
C LEU A 589 32.55 -15.34 11.94
N VAL A 590 32.24 -14.89 10.72
CA VAL A 590 33.24 -14.46 9.73
C VAL A 590 33.11 -12.99 9.45
N SER A 591 34.26 -12.31 9.36
CA SER A 591 34.37 -10.92 8.92
C SER A 591 35.33 -10.79 7.74
N CYS A 592 35.01 -9.87 6.83
CA CYS A 592 35.90 -9.47 5.73
C CYS A 592 36.05 -7.95 5.67
N ALA A 593 37.19 -7.49 5.17
CA ALA A 593 37.51 -6.05 5.07
C ALA A 593 38.28 -5.71 3.79
N ASP A 594 38.50 -4.40 3.60
CA ASP A 594 39.29 -3.86 2.50
C ASP A 594 40.77 -4.27 2.56
N ASP A 595 41.28 -4.72 3.70
CA ASP A 595 42.66 -5.23 3.83
C ASP A 595 42.89 -6.62 3.20
N GLY A 596 41.85 -7.18 2.58
CA GLY A 596 41.87 -8.48 1.93
C GLY A 596 41.84 -9.66 2.91
N ALA A 597 41.75 -9.41 4.23
CA ALA A 597 41.77 -10.46 5.24
C ALA A 597 40.36 -10.99 5.54
N ILE A 598 40.30 -12.30 5.78
CA ILE A 598 39.13 -13.01 6.31
C ILE A 598 39.49 -13.57 7.68
N PHE A 599 38.71 -13.20 8.69
CA PHE A 599 38.83 -13.74 10.04
C PHE A 599 37.64 -14.64 10.37
N ILE A 600 37.92 -15.76 11.04
CA ILE A 600 36.92 -16.54 11.77
C ILE A 600 37.06 -16.23 13.25
N ILE A 601 35.93 -16.04 13.90
CA ILE A 601 35.83 -15.70 15.31
C ILE A 601 34.90 -16.71 15.98
N ASP A 602 35.35 -17.28 17.09
CA ASP A 602 34.50 -18.06 17.98
C ASP A 602 33.74 -17.10 18.91
N LEU A 603 32.41 -17.15 18.89
CA LEU A 603 31.51 -16.25 19.64
C LEU A 603 31.46 -16.55 21.14
N VAL A 604 31.88 -17.75 21.56
CA VAL A 604 31.94 -18.13 22.98
C VAL A 604 33.29 -17.84 23.58
N SER A 605 34.38 -18.26 22.92
CA SER A 605 35.74 -18.01 23.43
C SER A 605 36.31 -16.65 23.06
N TYR A 606 35.68 -15.94 22.10
CA TYR A 606 36.19 -14.73 21.46
C TYR A 606 37.57 -14.91 20.82
N ARG A 607 37.98 -16.16 20.56
CA ARG A 607 39.22 -16.48 19.86
C ARG A 607 39.10 -16.12 18.38
N GLN A 608 40.17 -15.57 17.82
CA GLN A 608 40.20 -14.97 16.50
C GLN A 608 41.31 -15.62 15.70
N GLU A 609 41.02 -16.00 14.45
CA GLU A 609 42.01 -16.62 13.59
C GLU A 609 41.93 -16.08 12.17
N LEU A 610 43.11 -15.73 11.63
CA LEU A 610 43.25 -15.33 10.24
C LEU A 610 43.17 -16.56 9.35
N VAL A 611 42.14 -16.62 8.53
CA VAL A 611 41.84 -17.76 7.67
C VAL A 611 42.50 -17.62 6.33
N TRP A 612 42.46 -16.42 5.76
CA TRP A 612 42.97 -16.17 4.43
C TRP A 612 43.20 -14.67 4.23
N LYS A 613 44.19 -14.32 3.40
CA LYS A 613 44.47 -12.94 2.99
C LYS A 613 44.67 -12.88 1.49
N GLY A 614 43.80 -12.15 0.82
CA GLY A 614 43.85 -11.87 -0.61
C GLY A 614 44.70 -10.65 -0.94
N GLN A 615 44.95 -10.45 -2.24
CA GLN A 615 45.63 -9.25 -2.77
C GLN A 615 44.68 -8.07 -2.98
N TYR A 616 43.37 -8.33 -3.05
CA TYR A 616 42.34 -7.34 -3.37
C TYR A 616 41.36 -7.16 -2.21
N GLU A 617 40.65 -6.03 -2.22
CA GLU A 617 39.62 -5.69 -1.24
C GLU A 617 38.44 -6.66 -1.30
N LEU A 618 37.99 -7.17 -0.16
CA LEU A 618 36.87 -8.10 -0.09
C LEU A 618 35.57 -7.36 0.21
N LYS A 619 34.53 -7.55 -0.63
CA LYS A 619 33.25 -6.85 -0.49
C LYS A 619 32.22 -7.65 0.32
N LYS A 620 32.07 -8.94 0.06
CA LYS A 620 31.09 -9.81 0.74
C LYS A 620 31.68 -11.16 1.13
N VAL A 621 31.19 -11.70 2.24
CA VAL A 621 31.59 -13.00 2.79
C VAL A 621 30.39 -13.74 3.39
N MET A 622 30.38 -15.07 3.27
CA MET A 622 29.27 -15.93 3.69
C MET A 622 29.76 -17.34 4.05
N PHE A 623 29.09 -18.00 5.00
CA PHE A 623 29.25 -19.42 5.26
C PHE A 623 28.26 -20.23 4.43
N LEU A 624 28.74 -21.31 3.80
CA LEU A 624 27.90 -22.37 3.25
C LEU A 624 27.74 -23.45 4.31
N GLU A 625 26.63 -23.42 5.03
CA GLU A 625 26.41 -24.29 6.21
C GLU A 625 26.36 -25.77 5.82
N SER A 626 25.73 -26.09 4.69
CA SER A 626 25.62 -27.45 4.14
C SER A 626 26.98 -28.09 3.84
N HIS A 627 28.02 -27.27 3.61
CA HIS A 627 29.27 -27.71 2.98
C HIS A 627 30.54 -27.31 3.74
N ASN A 628 30.41 -26.71 4.93
CA ASN A 628 31.53 -26.26 5.77
C ASN A 628 32.58 -25.43 5.01
N CYS A 629 32.11 -24.56 4.12
CA CYS A 629 32.95 -23.69 3.28
C CYS A 629 32.60 -22.22 3.49
N ILE A 630 33.58 -21.34 3.29
CA ILE A 630 33.39 -19.89 3.22
C ILE A 630 33.46 -19.47 1.76
N VAL A 631 32.52 -18.62 1.35
CA VAL A 631 32.55 -17.93 0.06
C VAL A 631 32.84 -16.47 0.30
N SER A 632 33.80 -15.92 -0.45
CA SER A 632 34.14 -14.50 -0.42
C SER A 632 34.27 -13.95 -1.82
N VAL A 633 33.99 -12.65 -1.99
CA VAL A 633 34.11 -11.95 -3.28
C VAL A 633 34.98 -10.71 -3.13
N ASP A 634 35.85 -10.44 -4.11
CA ASP A 634 36.65 -9.22 -4.21
C ASP A 634 36.04 -8.12 -5.09
N SER A 635 36.70 -6.95 -5.11
CA SER A 635 36.33 -5.76 -5.89
C SER A 635 36.52 -5.89 -7.41
N ILE A 636 37.16 -6.94 -7.90
CA ILE A 636 37.39 -7.19 -9.34
C ILE A 636 36.37 -8.20 -9.91
N GLY A 637 35.74 -8.98 -9.03
CA GLY A 637 34.75 -10.00 -9.38
C GLY A 637 35.28 -11.43 -9.25
N ASN A 638 36.35 -11.69 -8.52
CA ASN A 638 36.74 -13.07 -8.20
C ASN A 638 35.94 -13.60 -7.03
N VAL A 639 35.49 -14.85 -7.16
CA VAL A 639 34.81 -15.61 -6.11
C VAL A 639 35.76 -16.67 -5.57
N TYR A 640 35.99 -16.63 -4.26
CA TYR A 640 36.89 -17.53 -3.53
C TYR A 640 36.06 -18.51 -2.70
N PHE A 641 36.37 -19.80 -2.83
CA PHE A 641 35.84 -20.87 -1.99
C PHE A 641 36.96 -21.37 -1.07
N ILE A 642 36.73 -21.26 0.25
CA ILE A 642 37.72 -21.59 1.27
C ILE A 642 37.12 -22.68 2.18
N GLY A 643 37.83 -23.79 2.33
CA GLY A 643 37.39 -24.90 3.18
C GLY A 643 37.78 -24.65 4.62
N VAL A 644 36.84 -24.89 5.55
CA VAL A 644 37.06 -24.73 6.99
C VAL A 644 36.92 -26.09 7.67
N LEU A 645 37.98 -26.57 8.32
CA LEU A 645 37.98 -27.80 9.09
C LEU A 645 37.56 -27.53 10.55
N GLU A 646 36.50 -28.17 11.01
CA GLU A 646 35.91 -28.00 12.36
C GLU A 646 36.92 -28.23 13.51
N SER A 647 37.89 -29.14 13.33
CA SER A 647 38.73 -29.59 14.43
C SER A 647 40.00 -28.78 14.65
N LYS A 648 40.44 -27.98 13.67
CA LYS A 648 41.81 -27.42 13.69
C LYS A 648 42.00 -26.02 13.17
N PHE A 649 40.93 -25.27 12.85
CA PHE A 649 41.11 -23.82 12.67
C PHE A 649 42.15 -23.51 11.54
N LYS A 650 42.41 -24.52 10.70
CA LYS A 650 43.33 -24.49 9.57
C LYS A 650 42.48 -24.51 8.32
N SER A 651 42.48 -23.40 7.62
CA SER A 651 41.79 -23.22 6.36
C SER A 651 42.73 -23.44 5.19
N LYS A 652 42.14 -23.83 4.07
CA LYS A 652 42.86 -23.93 2.80
C LYS A 652 41.97 -23.38 1.70
N LEU A 653 42.54 -22.55 0.82
CA LEU A 653 41.86 -22.11 -0.39
C LEU A 653 41.56 -23.34 -1.24
N LEU A 654 40.28 -23.58 -1.53
CA LEU A 654 39.83 -24.72 -2.31
C LEU A 654 39.79 -24.35 -3.80
N LEU A 655 39.19 -23.21 -4.11
CA LEU A 655 38.97 -22.77 -5.48
C LEU A 655 38.93 -21.24 -5.58
N GLN A 656 39.52 -20.70 -6.63
CA GLN A 656 39.33 -19.31 -7.06
C GLN A 656 38.73 -19.34 -8.46
N LYS A 657 37.59 -18.65 -8.66
CA LYS A 657 36.97 -18.52 -9.98
C LYS A 657 36.63 -17.08 -10.28
N THR A 658 36.92 -16.63 -11.50
CA THR A 658 36.65 -15.28 -11.99
C THR A 658 35.19 -15.17 -12.45
N TYR A 659 34.44 -14.22 -11.89
CA TYR A 659 33.11 -13.87 -12.38
C TYR A 659 33.25 -12.83 -13.50
N LYS A 660 32.71 -13.15 -14.68
CA LYS A 660 32.69 -12.22 -15.82
C LYS A 660 31.27 -11.69 -16.02
N ALA A 661 31.03 -10.44 -15.63
CA ALA A 661 29.91 -9.64 -16.10
C ALA A 661 30.31 -8.96 -17.40
N ILE A 662 29.54 -9.12 -18.47
CA ILE A 662 29.87 -8.55 -19.77
C ILE A 662 29.07 -7.25 -19.95
N SER A 663 29.77 -6.14 -20.13
CA SER A 663 29.13 -4.87 -20.53
C SER A 663 28.81 -4.87 -22.03
N LEU A 664 27.78 -4.10 -22.43
CA LEU A 664 27.43 -3.90 -23.84
C LEU A 664 28.52 -3.15 -24.62
N THR A 665 29.38 -2.39 -23.92
CA THR A 665 30.40 -1.51 -24.54
C THR A 665 31.78 -2.15 -24.60
N ASN A 666 32.20 -2.87 -23.55
CA ASN A 666 33.51 -3.54 -23.46
C ASN A 666 33.34 -5.00 -23.01
N GLN A 667 33.87 -5.94 -23.81
CA GLN A 667 33.77 -7.38 -23.53
C GLN A 667 34.87 -7.92 -22.60
N GLU A 668 35.89 -7.13 -22.29
CA GLU A 668 37.06 -7.56 -21.51
C GLU A 668 37.03 -7.15 -20.03
N GLU A 669 36.15 -6.23 -19.63
CA GLU A 669 36.07 -5.74 -18.25
C GLU A 669 35.22 -6.68 -17.38
N THR A 670 35.71 -7.00 -16.18
CA THR A 670 34.95 -7.72 -15.15
C THR A 670 34.46 -6.75 -14.09
N PHE A 671 33.22 -6.93 -13.65
CA PHE A 671 32.60 -6.12 -12.61
C PHE A 671 32.46 -6.92 -11.31
N PRO A 672 32.59 -6.26 -10.15
CA PRO A 672 32.46 -6.94 -8.87
C PRO A 672 31.05 -7.49 -8.65
N VAL A 673 31.00 -8.58 -7.89
CA VAL A 673 29.74 -9.11 -7.35
C VAL A 673 29.40 -8.31 -6.10
N THR A 674 28.26 -7.64 -6.12
CA THR A 674 27.77 -6.77 -5.04
C THR A 674 27.06 -7.56 -3.94
N SER A 675 26.39 -8.65 -4.32
CA SER A 675 25.52 -9.42 -3.44
C SER A 675 25.65 -10.92 -3.69
N ILE A 676 25.69 -11.67 -2.59
CA ILE A 676 25.74 -13.14 -2.59
C ILE A 676 24.69 -13.68 -1.62
N ASN A 677 24.01 -14.75 -2.00
CA ASN A 677 23.15 -15.52 -1.10
C ASN A 677 23.11 -16.99 -1.55
N TYR A 678 22.74 -17.92 -0.67
CA TYR A 678 22.66 -19.34 -1.01
C TYR A 678 21.42 -20.00 -0.42
N HIS A 679 20.98 -21.07 -1.07
CA HIS A 679 19.96 -21.98 -0.55
C HIS A 679 20.28 -23.39 -1.04
N ASP A 680 20.35 -24.34 -0.12
CA ASP A 680 20.80 -25.72 -0.35
C ASP A 680 22.14 -25.82 -1.10
N ASP A 681 22.08 -26.07 -2.40
CA ASP A 681 23.22 -26.26 -3.31
C ASP A 681 23.36 -25.12 -4.34
N LEU A 682 22.49 -24.11 -4.29
CA LEU A 682 22.44 -23.02 -5.25
C LEU A 682 23.02 -21.74 -4.65
N LEU A 683 23.98 -21.14 -5.36
CA LEU A 683 24.58 -19.85 -5.04
C LEU A 683 24.05 -18.77 -6.00
N TYR A 684 23.47 -17.71 -5.45
CA TYR A 684 22.93 -16.56 -6.17
C TYR A 684 23.95 -15.42 -6.11
N LEU A 685 24.29 -14.87 -7.28
CA LEU A 685 25.25 -13.78 -7.44
C LEU A 685 24.61 -12.62 -8.18
N GLY A 686 24.70 -11.41 -7.62
CA GLY A 686 24.29 -10.17 -8.26
C GLY A 686 25.47 -9.24 -8.52
N ASP A 687 25.49 -8.57 -9.67
CA ASP A 687 26.56 -7.64 -10.05
C ASP A 687 26.13 -6.17 -10.11
N GLU A 688 27.11 -5.28 -10.30
CA GLU A 688 26.92 -3.82 -10.46
C GLU A 688 26.16 -3.41 -11.73
N LEU A 689 26.00 -4.30 -12.71
CA LEU A 689 25.27 -4.02 -13.96
C LEU A 689 23.81 -4.52 -13.94
N GLY A 690 23.37 -5.08 -12.81
CA GLY A 690 22.01 -5.58 -12.64
C GLY A 690 21.80 -7.00 -13.15
N ASN A 691 22.86 -7.76 -13.44
CA ASN A 691 22.75 -9.16 -13.82
C ASN A 691 22.74 -10.06 -12.60
N LEU A 692 21.89 -11.07 -12.69
CA LEU A 692 21.78 -12.16 -11.75
C LEU A 692 22.32 -13.43 -12.39
N LYS A 693 23.18 -14.16 -11.67
CA LYS A 693 23.61 -15.53 -12.03
C LYS A 693 23.38 -16.49 -10.87
N ILE A 694 23.02 -17.73 -11.19
CA ILE A 694 22.84 -18.81 -10.23
C ILE A 694 23.83 -19.94 -10.54
N TRP A 695 24.61 -20.36 -9.55
CA TRP A 695 25.61 -21.44 -9.66
C TRP A 695 25.20 -22.65 -8.83
N ASN A 696 25.50 -23.86 -9.30
CA ASN A 696 25.30 -25.08 -8.52
C ASN A 696 26.64 -25.52 -7.90
N ILE A 697 26.69 -25.54 -6.57
CA ILE A 697 27.91 -25.76 -5.79
C ILE A 697 28.23 -27.26 -5.65
N LYS A 698 27.23 -28.15 -5.76
CA LYS A 698 27.39 -29.60 -5.57
C LYS A 698 28.54 -30.19 -6.40
N GLN A 699 28.71 -29.71 -7.64
CA GLN A 699 29.80 -30.15 -8.52
C GLN A 699 31.21 -29.71 -8.08
N VAL A 700 31.32 -28.58 -7.38
CA VAL A 700 32.59 -28.10 -6.81
C VAL A 700 33.00 -29.01 -5.66
N LEU A 701 32.03 -29.42 -4.85
CA LEU A 701 32.27 -30.15 -3.62
C LEU A 701 32.43 -31.66 -3.85
N ASP A 702 31.68 -32.25 -4.79
CA ASP A 702 31.83 -33.65 -5.22
C ASP A 702 33.25 -33.94 -5.73
N LYS A 703 33.95 -32.93 -6.28
CA LYS A 703 35.34 -33.05 -6.74
C LYS A 703 36.38 -32.83 -5.64
N VAL A 704 35.98 -32.26 -4.50
CA VAL A 704 36.89 -31.85 -3.41
C VAL A 704 36.88 -32.84 -2.24
N ASP A 705 35.92 -33.76 -2.19
CA ASP A 705 35.74 -34.88 -1.24
C ASP A 705 36.78 -34.89 -0.08
N LEU A 706 36.53 -34.03 0.92
CA LEU A 706 37.42 -33.76 2.06
C LEU A 706 37.75 -35.02 2.86
N HIS A 707 36.91 -36.05 2.76
CA HIS A 707 37.09 -37.34 3.42
C HIS A 707 38.29 -38.13 2.89
N GLN A 708 38.60 -38.02 1.59
CA GLN A 708 39.83 -38.63 1.03
C GLN A 708 41.10 -37.92 1.54
N VAL A 709 41.01 -36.62 1.82
CA VAL A 709 42.13 -35.82 2.35
C VAL A 709 42.38 -36.18 3.82
N GLU A 710 41.33 -36.30 4.65
CA GLU A 710 41.46 -36.76 6.03
C GLU A 710 42.02 -38.18 6.13
N GLN A 711 41.56 -39.10 5.28
CA GLN A 711 42.08 -40.47 5.26
C GLN A 711 43.54 -40.53 4.79
N LYS A 712 43.95 -39.71 3.81
CA LYS A 712 45.36 -39.60 3.38
C LYS A 712 46.27 -38.96 4.44
N ILE A 713 45.75 -38.04 5.26
CA ILE A 713 46.47 -37.46 6.39
C ILE A 713 46.59 -38.47 7.54
N LYS A 714 45.57 -39.29 7.80
CA LYS A 714 45.61 -40.37 8.79
C LYS A 714 46.51 -41.54 8.38
N THR A 715 46.54 -41.92 7.10
CA THR A 715 47.42 -43.00 6.61
C THR A 715 48.88 -42.59 6.55
N ARG A 716 49.21 -41.31 6.30
CA ARG A 716 50.60 -40.81 6.39
C ARG A 716 51.15 -40.70 7.81
N LYS A 717 50.30 -40.54 8.83
CA LYS A 717 50.72 -40.54 10.24
C LYS A 717 51.20 -41.89 10.75
N ASN A 718 50.93 -42.98 10.03
CA ASN A 718 51.36 -44.32 10.44
C ASN A 718 52.71 -44.76 9.88
N ASN A 719 53.33 -43.99 8.99
CA ASN A 719 54.54 -44.44 8.29
C ASN A 719 55.86 -43.76 8.67
N ASP A 720 55.88 -42.71 9.48
CA ASP A 720 57.13 -42.14 9.98
C ASP A 720 56.96 -41.62 11.41
N ALA A 721 57.22 -42.51 12.38
CA ALA A 721 57.52 -42.14 13.75
C ALA A 721 59.03 -41.85 13.81
N ASP A 722 59.42 -40.61 13.52
CA ASP A 722 60.58 -39.90 14.07
C ASP A 722 61.00 -38.79 13.10
N THR A 723 60.40 -37.61 13.27
CA THR A 723 61.04 -36.30 13.13
C THR A 723 59.98 -35.22 13.36
N PHE A 724 60.14 -34.46 14.44
CA PHE A 724 59.45 -33.18 14.63
C PHE A 724 59.94 -32.20 13.56
N VAL A 725 59.28 -32.18 12.40
CA VAL A 725 59.44 -31.11 11.41
C VAL A 725 58.25 -30.17 11.53
N THR A 726 58.57 -28.99 12.05
CA THR A 726 57.77 -27.77 12.05
C THR A 726 57.09 -27.55 10.70
N ALA A 727 55.78 -27.35 10.74
CA ALA A 727 54.93 -27.01 9.58
C ALA A 727 55.17 -25.57 9.05
N MET A 728 56.43 -25.14 8.97
CA MET A 728 56.86 -23.85 8.42
C MET A 728 57.54 -23.97 7.03
N ASP A 729 57.89 -25.17 6.56
CA ASP A 729 58.70 -25.34 5.33
C ASP A 729 57.96 -25.86 4.09
N TYR A 730 56.63 -25.98 4.11
CA TYR A 730 55.90 -26.20 2.86
C TYR A 730 55.59 -24.85 2.20
N GLY A 731 56.42 -24.50 1.21
CA GLY A 731 56.20 -23.37 0.32
C GLY A 731 54.80 -23.39 -0.28
N GLN A 732 54.19 -22.22 -0.38
CA GLN A 732 52.87 -21.98 -0.97
C GLN A 732 52.75 -22.48 -2.43
N GLU A 733 53.87 -22.82 -3.09
CA GLU A 733 53.93 -23.14 -4.52
C GLU A 733 53.64 -24.62 -4.85
N ASP A 734 54.09 -25.58 -4.03
CA ASP A 734 54.00 -27.02 -4.39
C ASP A 734 52.60 -27.64 -4.17
N ILE A 735 51.74 -26.96 -3.41
CA ILE A 735 50.37 -27.40 -3.16
C ILE A 735 49.36 -26.70 -4.07
N ALA A 736 49.74 -25.57 -4.68
CA ALA A 736 48.93 -24.86 -5.67
C ALA A 736 48.68 -25.68 -6.94
N GLN A 737 49.61 -26.58 -7.30
CA GLN A 737 49.47 -27.44 -8.49
C GLN A 737 48.45 -28.60 -8.33
N ILE A 738 48.06 -28.96 -7.11
CA ILE A 738 47.24 -30.18 -6.88
C ILE A 738 45.72 -29.90 -6.97
N PHE A 739 45.28 -28.63 -6.95
CA PHE A 739 43.85 -28.27 -6.93
C PHE A 739 43.38 -27.37 -8.08
N LEU A 740 44.03 -27.43 -9.25
CA LEU A 740 43.45 -26.98 -10.53
C LEU A 740 42.39 -28.00 -11.02
N ILE A 741 41.37 -28.24 -10.20
CA ILE A 741 40.33 -29.23 -10.50
C ILE A 741 39.13 -28.54 -11.15
N GLY A 742 39.16 -28.53 -12.49
CA GLY A 742 38.03 -28.52 -13.44
C GLY A 742 36.94 -27.46 -13.31
N ASP A 743 36.73 -26.71 -14.40
CA ASP A 743 35.66 -25.72 -14.59
C ASP A 743 34.33 -26.11 -13.92
N ILE A 744 33.81 -25.23 -13.05
CA ILE A 744 32.39 -25.22 -12.69
C ILE A 744 31.63 -25.12 -14.02
N LYS A 745 30.82 -26.14 -14.37
CA LYS A 745 29.84 -25.95 -15.44
C LYS A 745 28.87 -24.91 -14.92
N GLU A 746 28.96 -23.71 -15.47
CA GLU A 746 27.93 -22.69 -15.29
C GLU A 746 26.60 -23.36 -15.62
N VAL A 747 25.76 -23.58 -14.62
CA VAL A 747 24.37 -23.95 -14.88
C VAL A 747 23.75 -22.65 -15.40
N GLY A 748 23.69 -22.52 -16.73
CA GLY A 748 23.61 -21.25 -17.45
C GLY A 748 22.30 -20.48 -17.28
N TYR A 749 22.03 -20.01 -16.06
CA TYR A 749 20.88 -19.18 -15.74
C TYR A 749 21.37 -17.79 -15.39
N GLN A 750 21.66 -17.02 -16.43
CA GLN A 750 21.95 -15.61 -16.35
C GLN A 750 20.74 -14.82 -16.84
N ARG A 751 20.36 -13.80 -16.09
CA ARG A 751 19.30 -12.88 -16.48
C ARG A 751 19.67 -11.46 -16.08
N LYS A 752 19.42 -10.48 -16.95
CA LYS A 752 19.43 -9.08 -16.54
C LYS A 752 18.18 -8.82 -15.71
N ALA A 753 18.36 -8.66 -14.41
CA ALA A 753 17.27 -8.52 -13.44
C ALA A 753 16.85 -7.05 -13.30
N HIS A 754 17.82 -6.16 -13.24
CA HIS A 754 17.64 -4.73 -13.01
C HIS A 754 18.32 -3.89 -14.11
N GLN A 755 17.96 -2.61 -14.18
CA GLN A 755 18.63 -1.67 -15.11
C GLN A 755 20.00 -1.25 -14.57
N ASP A 756 20.12 -1.19 -13.23
CA ASP A 756 21.30 -0.80 -12.47
C ASP A 756 21.73 -1.93 -11.50
N GLY A 757 22.81 -1.72 -10.75
CA GLY A 757 23.42 -2.72 -9.87
C GLY A 757 22.48 -3.31 -8.82
N ILE A 758 22.60 -4.61 -8.57
CA ILE A 758 21.84 -5.30 -7.52
C ILE A 758 22.47 -4.96 -6.17
N THR A 759 21.69 -4.54 -5.19
CA THR A 759 22.19 -4.20 -3.85
C THR A 759 22.14 -5.39 -2.90
N PHE A 760 21.06 -6.19 -2.95
CA PHE A 760 20.86 -7.33 -2.08
C PHE A 760 19.97 -8.39 -2.72
N ILE A 761 20.16 -9.65 -2.31
CA ILE A 761 19.38 -10.80 -2.75
C ILE A 761 18.91 -11.55 -1.50
N GLU A 762 17.61 -11.76 -1.38
CA GLU A 762 17.01 -12.52 -0.28
C GLU A 762 16.29 -13.75 -0.84
N VAL A 763 16.70 -14.94 -0.41
CA VAL A 763 16.10 -16.20 -0.85
C VAL A 763 15.10 -16.68 0.21
N CYS A 764 13.86 -16.98 -0.20
CA CYS A 764 12.86 -17.55 0.70
C CYS A 764 13.28 -18.97 1.11
N LYS A 765 12.88 -19.43 2.31
CA LYS A 765 13.24 -20.77 2.81
C LYS A 765 12.78 -21.93 1.92
N ASP A 766 11.77 -21.71 1.09
CA ASP A 766 11.29 -22.71 0.13
C ASP A 766 12.27 -22.94 -1.04
N GLY A 767 13.31 -22.11 -1.18
CA GLY A 767 14.33 -22.16 -2.25
C GLY A 767 13.81 -21.79 -3.66
N SER A 768 12.49 -21.78 -3.84
CA SER A 768 11.83 -21.57 -5.13
C SER A 768 11.55 -20.10 -5.45
N HIS A 769 11.57 -19.22 -4.45
CA HIS A 769 11.26 -17.80 -4.58
C HIS A 769 12.38 -16.96 -3.96
N PHE A 770 12.68 -15.81 -4.57
CA PHE A 770 13.66 -14.87 -4.04
C PHE A 770 13.34 -13.44 -4.45
N ALA A 771 13.83 -12.47 -3.67
CA ALA A 771 13.67 -11.05 -3.90
C ALA A 771 15.03 -10.41 -4.22
N THR A 772 15.04 -9.44 -5.14
CA THR A 772 16.22 -8.64 -5.47
C THR A 772 15.93 -7.18 -5.27
N SER A 773 16.86 -6.44 -4.67
CA SER A 773 16.85 -4.98 -4.57
C SER A 773 17.94 -4.37 -5.43
N SER A 774 17.77 -3.14 -5.90
CA SER A 774 18.73 -2.47 -6.78
C SER A 774 18.78 -0.95 -6.57
N PHE A 775 19.85 -0.34 -7.09
CA PHE A 775 20.02 1.10 -7.22
C PHE A 775 19.01 1.75 -8.18
N ASP A 776 18.33 0.97 -9.05
CA ASP A 776 17.24 1.44 -9.92
C ASP A 776 15.93 1.77 -9.19
N CYS A 777 15.97 1.82 -7.85
CA CYS A 777 14.83 2.13 -6.96
C CYS A 777 13.66 1.14 -7.11
N CYS A 778 13.92 -0.04 -7.66
CA CYS A 778 12.98 -1.15 -7.74
C CYS A 778 13.45 -2.33 -6.88
N CYS A 779 12.49 -3.07 -6.34
CA CYS A 779 12.75 -4.38 -5.77
C CYS A 779 11.80 -5.39 -6.47
N TYR A 780 12.37 -6.44 -7.06
CA TYR A 780 11.67 -7.43 -7.88
C TYR A 780 11.60 -8.79 -7.19
N LEU A 781 10.51 -9.51 -7.47
CA LEU A 781 10.28 -10.86 -6.99
C LEU A 781 10.42 -11.85 -8.13
N TRP A 782 11.13 -12.94 -7.85
CA TRP A 782 11.52 -13.94 -8.84
C TRP A 782 11.15 -15.34 -8.35
N ALA A 783 10.77 -16.20 -9.30
CA ALA A 783 10.63 -17.63 -9.09
C ALA A 783 11.73 -18.35 -9.86
N PHE A 784 12.36 -19.31 -9.19
CA PHE A 784 13.26 -20.29 -9.79
C PHE A 784 12.58 -21.66 -9.77
N LYS A 785 11.99 -22.05 -10.91
CA LYS A 785 11.36 -23.37 -11.11
C LYS A 785 11.91 -24.02 -12.37
N ASN A 786 12.23 -25.30 -12.30
CA ASN A 786 12.73 -26.10 -13.43
C ASN A 786 13.93 -25.48 -14.18
N GLY A 787 14.81 -24.76 -13.48
CA GLY A 787 15.95 -24.10 -14.12
C GLY A 787 15.57 -22.87 -14.96
N GLN A 788 14.45 -22.20 -14.70
CA GLN A 788 14.15 -20.91 -15.31
C GLN A 788 13.93 -19.85 -14.24
N ILE A 789 14.56 -18.69 -14.44
CA ILE A 789 14.34 -17.50 -13.63
C ILE A 789 13.20 -16.72 -14.26
N SER A 790 12.07 -16.60 -13.57
CA SER A 790 10.89 -15.87 -14.02
C SER A 790 10.55 -14.73 -13.08
N LYS A 791 10.23 -13.55 -13.63
CA LYS A 791 9.77 -12.40 -12.83
C LYS A 791 8.32 -12.62 -12.46
N ILE A 792 8.01 -12.67 -11.17
CA ILE A 792 6.65 -12.86 -10.65
C ILE A 792 5.97 -11.51 -10.49
N GLY A 793 6.71 -10.51 -10.01
CA GLY A 793 6.17 -9.21 -9.71
C GLY A 793 7.24 -8.20 -9.30
N ALA A 794 6.77 -7.03 -8.92
CA ALA A 794 7.55 -5.95 -8.35
C ALA A 794 6.83 -5.45 -7.11
N LEU A 795 7.60 -5.02 -6.12
CA LEU A 795 7.06 -4.18 -5.05
C LEU A 795 6.88 -2.79 -5.67
N ILE A 796 5.70 -2.18 -5.53
CA ILE A 796 5.34 -0.97 -6.28
C ILE A 796 4.45 -0.12 -5.38
N LEU A 797 4.68 1.20 -5.34
CA LEU A 797 3.96 2.13 -4.47
C LEU A 797 2.47 2.33 -4.83
N GLY A 798 2.07 1.99 -6.05
CA GLY A 798 0.69 2.04 -6.51
C GLY A 798 -0.29 1.22 -5.65
N HIS A 799 -1.53 1.70 -5.57
CA HIS A 799 -2.61 1.09 -4.78
C HIS A 799 -3.15 -0.22 -5.38
N ASP A 800 -2.82 -0.51 -6.64
CA ASP A 800 -3.34 -1.65 -7.37
C ASP A 800 -2.63 -2.96 -6.97
N ALA A 801 -3.42 -4.02 -6.83
CA ALA A 801 -2.90 -5.35 -6.58
C ALA A 801 -2.14 -5.83 -7.82
N ASN A 802 -0.83 -5.64 -7.84
CA ASN A 802 -0.01 -5.90 -9.02
C ASN A 802 0.34 -7.38 -9.23
N TRP A 803 -0.23 -8.29 -8.41
CA TRP A 803 0.19 -9.68 -8.35
C TRP A 803 -0.88 -10.61 -8.89
N GLY A 804 -0.54 -11.37 -9.93
CA GLY A 804 -1.33 -12.50 -10.40
C GLY A 804 -1.04 -13.82 -9.67
N TYR A 805 -0.17 -13.81 -8.65
CA TYR A 805 0.32 -15.03 -7.99
C TYR A 805 0.45 -14.82 -6.47
N ARG A 806 -0.21 -15.69 -5.69
CA ARG A 806 -0.08 -15.72 -4.21
C ARG A 806 0.99 -16.74 -3.85
N ILE A 807 1.96 -16.36 -3.02
CA ILE A 807 2.89 -17.32 -2.41
C ILE A 807 2.03 -18.32 -1.61
N ASP A 808 2.12 -19.61 -1.95
CA ASP A 808 1.17 -20.65 -1.52
C ASP A 808 1.06 -20.73 0.02
N GLU A 809 -0.04 -20.23 0.57
CA GLU A 809 -0.43 -20.38 2.00
C GLU A 809 -0.85 -21.83 2.32
N LYS A 810 -1.11 -22.67 1.32
CA LYS A 810 -1.82 -23.94 1.51
C LYS A 810 -1.17 -24.83 2.54
N SER A 811 0.15 -25.00 2.54
CA SER A 811 0.83 -25.86 3.51
C SER A 811 0.73 -25.36 4.95
N ARG A 812 0.83 -24.04 5.19
CA ARG A 812 0.75 -23.45 6.54
C ARG A 812 -0.68 -23.31 7.03
N ALA A 813 -1.60 -22.90 6.15
CA ALA A 813 -3.02 -22.80 6.46
C ALA A 813 -3.62 -24.19 6.72
N GLU A 814 -3.27 -25.21 5.94
CA GLU A 814 -3.69 -26.59 6.16
C GLU A 814 -3.09 -27.15 7.45
N ALA A 815 -1.82 -26.87 7.76
CA ALA A 815 -1.21 -27.30 9.02
C ALA A 815 -1.82 -26.61 10.25
N ALA A 816 -2.03 -25.28 10.20
CA ALA A 816 -2.68 -24.54 11.26
C ALA A 816 -4.16 -24.93 11.42
N GLU A 817 -4.83 -25.26 10.31
CA GLU A 817 -6.20 -25.77 10.30
C GLU A 817 -6.30 -27.17 10.90
N GLN A 818 -5.32 -28.05 10.64
CA GLN A 818 -5.22 -29.36 11.27
C GLN A 818 -5.00 -29.22 12.78
N GLU A 819 -4.01 -28.42 13.20
CA GLU A 819 -3.72 -28.14 14.61
C GLU A 819 -4.94 -27.55 15.34
N ALA A 820 -5.65 -26.61 14.72
CA ALA A 820 -6.86 -26.03 15.28
C ALA A 820 -8.01 -27.05 15.38
N ASN A 821 -8.18 -27.93 14.40
CA ASN A 821 -9.22 -28.97 14.45
C ASN A 821 -8.92 -30.01 15.54
N GLU A 822 -7.65 -30.41 15.71
CA GLU A 822 -7.22 -31.34 16.76
C GLU A 822 -7.50 -30.77 18.15
N LEU A 823 -7.05 -29.54 18.42
CA LEU A 823 -7.28 -28.85 19.69
C LEU A 823 -8.77 -28.62 19.97
N LEU A 824 -9.58 -28.37 18.93
CA LEU A 824 -11.02 -28.16 19.07
C LEU A 824 -11.75 -29.48 19.36
N GLU A 825 -11.33 -30.62 18.80
CA GLU A 825 -11.84 -31.94 19.20
C GLU A 825 -11.51 -32.26 20.68
N GLU A 826 -10.29 -31.98 21.13
CA GLU A 826 -9.91 -32.16 22.55
C GLU A 826 -10.73 -31.26 23.50
N LEU A 827 -11.05 -30.04 23.07
CA LEU A 827 -11.84 -29.09 23.86
C LEU A 827 -13.35 -29.39 23.87
N LYS A 828 -13.89 -30.10 22.87
CA LYS A 828 -15.31 -30.48 22.83
C LYS A 828 -15.71 -31.36 24.02
N ASP A 829 -14.80 -32.22 24.49
CA ASP A 829 -15.04 -33.10 25.63
C ASP A 829 -15.13 -32.34 26.97
N THR A 830 -14.70 -31.08 27.03
CA THR A 830 -14.66 -30.29 28.27
C THR A 830 -15.61 -29.09 28.30
N ILE A 831 -16.11 -28.61 27.16
CA ILE A 831 -16.92 -27.37 27.06
C ILE A 831 -18.44 -27.65 26.98
N ILE A 832 -18.85 -28.89 26.70
CA ILE A 832 -20.28 -29.27 26.70
C ILE A 832 -20.57 -30.12 27.95
N PRO A 833 -21.21 -29.59 29.02
CA PRO A 833 -21.85 -30.47 29.98
C PRO A 833 -23.00 -31.16 29.26
N THR A 834 -22.80 -32.43 28.92
CA THR A 834 -23.85 -33.33 28.43
C THR A 834 -24.89 -33.52 29.54
N LYS A 835 -25.84 -32.59 29.64
CA LYS A 835 -27.12 -32.87 30.30
C LYS A 835 -27.92 -33.80 29.39
N VAL A 836 -27.63 -35.10 29.49
CA VAL A 836 -28.55 -36.15 29.10
C VAL A 836 -29.13 -36.72 30.39
N GLU A 837 -30.11 -36.01 30.96
CA GLU A 837 -31.06 -36.67 31.87
C GLU A 837 -32.08 -37.40 31.01
N LYS A 838 -31.93 -38.72 30.97
CA LYS A 838 -32.93 -39.66 30.50
C LYS A 838 -34.23 -39.43 31.27
N THR A 839 -35.28 -39.05 30.56
CA THR A 839 -36.65 -39.39 30.97
C THR A 839 -37.31 -40.13 29.82
N ASP A 840 -37.42 -41.44 30.02
CA ASP A 840 -38.21 -42.34 29.20
C ASP A 840 -39.69 -41.96 29.30
N GLY A 841 -40.35 -41.79 28.15
CA GLY A 841 -41.81 -41.72 28.09
C GLY A 841 -42.35 -40.91 26.93
N GLN A 842 -43.03 -41.59 26.00
CA GLN A 842 -43.86 -41.04 24.91
C GLN A 842 -43.13 -40.59 23.63
N ILE A 843 -42.60 -41.58 22.90
CA ILE A 843 -42.33 -41.49 21.47
C ILE A 843 -43.43 -42.26 20.72
N SER A 844 -44.45 -41.58 20.18
CA SER A 844 -45.20 -42.02 18.97
C SER A 844 -46.25 -41.00 18.53
N SER A 845 -45.83 -39.85 18.00
CA SER A 845 -46.67 -39.03 17.08
C SER A 845 -45.84 -37.94 16.39
N SER A 846 -44.91 -37.33 17.12
CA SER A 846 -44.09 -36.21 16.60
C SER A 846 -43.00 -36.63 15.61
N LYS A 847 -42.50 -37.86 15.70
CA LYS A 847 -41.43 -38.38 14.80
C LYS A 847 -41.96 -38.69 13.39
N GLN A 848 -43.24 -39.05 13.28
CA GLN A 848 -43.91 -39.30 12.00
C GLN A 848 -44.28 -37.99 11.29
N GLN A 849 -44.75 -36.98 12.04
CA GLN A 849 -45.00 -35.64 11.48
C GLN A 849 -43.73 -34.90 11.01
N LEU A 850 -42.58 -35.16 11.66
CA LEU A 850 -41.28 -34.62 11.22
C LEU A 850 -40.74 -35.32 9.96
N LEU A 851 -40.96 -36.64 9.83
CA LEU A 851 -40.62 -37.38 8.62
C LEU A 851 -41.46 -36.92 7.41
N ASP A 852 -42.77 -36.69 7.59
CA ASP A 852 -43.64 -36.23 6.50
C ASP A 852 -43.29 -34.81 6.03
N ARG A 853 -42.85 -33.90 6.93
CA ARG A 853 -42.33 -32.57 6.53
C ARG A 853 -40.99 -32.64 5.81
N LEU A 854 -40.11 -33.56 6.22
CA LEU A 854 -38.80 -33.74 5.58
C LEU A 854 -38.94 -34.31 4.16
N TYR A 855 -39.84 -35.28 3.95
CA TYR A 855 -40.09 -35.83 2.62
C TYR A 855 -40.80 -34.85 1.68
N GLY A 856 -41.69 -33.98 2.17
CA GLY A 856 -42.28 -32.88 1.39
C GLY A 856 -41.25 -31.85 0.89
N SER A 857 -40.21 -31.58 1.69
CA SER A 857 -39.15 -30.61 1.34
C SER A 857 -38.23 -31.09 0.21
N LYS A 858 -38.10 -32.43 0.03
CA LYS A 858 -37.24 -33.01 -0.99
C LYS A 858 -37.86 -32.91 -2.39
N GLN A 859 -39.17 -33.17 -2.49
CA GLN A 859 -39.91 -33.03 -3.75
C GLN A 859 -39.96 -31.58 -4.25
N GLN A 860 -40.10 -30.60 -3.34
CA GLN A 860 -40.05 -29.18 -3.71
C GLN A 860 -38.66 -28.75 -4.21
N LYS A 861 -37.58 -29.26 -3.61
CA LYS A 861 -36.21 -28.99 -4.07
C LYS A 861 -35.91 -29.63 -5.43
N ASP A 862 -36.46 -30.81 -5.70
CA ASP A 862 -36.28 -31.47 -7.00
C ASP A 862 -37.09 -30.76 -8.10
N GLN A 863 -38.29 -30.24 -7.80
CA GLN A 863 -39.05 -29.38 -8.73
C GLN A 863 -38.35 -28.06 -9.02
N GLN A 864 -37.78 -27.39 -8.01
CA GLN A 864 -36.98 -26.17 -8.22
C GLN A 864 -35.73 -26.44 -9.08
N LYS A 865 -35.06 -27.57 -8.87
CA LYS A 865 -33.92 -27.95 -9.72
C LYS A 865 -34.32 -28.17 -11.17
N GLN A 866 -35.47 -28.80 -11.43
CA GLN A 866 -35.97 -28.99 -12.78
C GLN A 866 -36.36 -27.66 -13.46
N GLN A 867 -36.97 -26.71 -12.72
CA GLN A 867 -37.25 -25.37 -13.24
C GLN A 867 -35.96 -24.59 -13.58
N ILE A 868 -34.96 -24.61 -12.69
CA ILE A 868 -33.67 -23.94 -12.93
C ILE A 868 -32.94 -24.58 -14.13
N GLN A 869 -33.06 -25.90 -14.32
CA GLN A 869 -32.50 -26.59 -15.47
C GLN A 869 -33.17 -26.14 -16.78
N ALA A 870 -34.50 -26.04 -16.80
CA ALA A 870 -35.26 -25.58 -17.96
C ALA A 870 -34.95 -24.11 -18.32
N GLU A 871 -34.82 -23.23 -17.31
CA GLU A 871 -34.43 -21.83 -17.54
C GLU A 871 -33.00 -21.69 -18.09
N LYS A 872 -32.08 -22.57 -17.67
CA LYS A 872 -30.72 -22.61 -18.21
C LYS A 872 -30.71 -23.06 -19.67
N GLU A 873 -31.57 -23.99 -20.06
CA GLU A 873 -31.69 -24.44 -21.46
C GLU A 873 -32.27 -23.34 -22.35
N ASP A 874 -33.32 -22.64 -21.93
CA ASP A 874 -33.90 -21.51 -22.67
C ASP A 874 -32.91 -20.34 -22.86
N LYS A 875 -32.14 -20.00 -21.81
CA LYS A 875 -31.07 -18.99 -21.92
C LYS A 875 -29.98 -19.40 -22.90
N LYS A 876 -29.62 -20.69 -22.94
CA LYS A 876 -28.61 -21.21 -23.86
C LYS A 876 -29.08 -21.20 -25.31
N GLU A 877 -30.36 -21.48 -25.55
CA GLU A 877 -30.96 -21.44 -26.89
C GLU A 877 -31.06 -19.99 -27.42
N LYS A 878 -31.42 -19.03 -26.55
CA LYS A 878 -31.40 -17.60 -26.87
C LYS A 878 -29.99 -17.08 -27.16
N ALA A 879 -28.97 -17.52 -26.41
CA ALA A 879 -27.57 -17.17 -26.67
C ALA A 879 -27.08 -17.74 -28.01
N LEU A 880 -27.45 -18.98 -28.35
CA LEU A 880 -27.14 -19.60 -29.64
C LEU A 880 -27.79 -18.84 -30.81
N GLY A 881 -29.03 -18.37 -30.63
CA GLY A 881 -29.72 -17.53 -31.61
C GLY A 881 -28.99 -16.20 -31.86
N ARG A 882 -28.53 -15.53 -30.80
CA ARG A 882 -27.73 -14.30 -30.90
C ARG A 882 -26.40 -14.52 -31.60
N ALA A 883 -25.69 -15.61 -31.29
CA ALA A 883 -24.44 -15.97 -31.94
C ALA A 883 -24.62 -16.25 -33.45
N LYS A 884 -25.70 -16.95 -33.84
CA LYS A 884 -26.02 -17.17 -35.26
C LYS A 884 -26.33 -15.87 -36.00
N ASN A 885 -27.03 -14.94 -35.37
CA ASN A 885 -27.31 -13.64 -35.95
C ASN A 885 -26.03 -12.81 -36.12
N ALA A 886 -25.14 -12.80 -35.11
CA ALA A 886 -23.84 -12.14 -35.17
C ALA A 886 -22.94 -12.71 -36.28
N LEU A 887 -22.96 -14.03 -36.48
CA LEU A 887 -22.21 -14.67 -37.57
C LEU A 887 -22.75 -14.25 -38.94
N LYS A 888 -24.08 -14.14 -39.06
CA LYS A 888 -24.74 -13.72 -40.31
C LYS A 888 -24.44 -12.25 -40.65
N THR A 889 -24.42 -11.36 -39.67
CA THR A 889 -23.99 -9.96 -39.87
C THR A 889 -22.51 -9.87 -40.22
N TYR A 890 -21.65 -10.69 -39.61
CA TYR A 890 -20.24 -10.74 -39.95
C TYR A 890 -20.00 -11.20 -41.40
N GLU A 891 -20.73 -12.22 -41.87
CA GLU A 891 -20.66 -12.67 -43.27
C GLU A 891 -21.15 -11.59 -44.26
N GLN A 892 -22.20 -10.86 -43.92
CA GLN A 892 -22.68 -9.72 -44.71
C GLN A 892 -21.64 -8.58 -44.77
N PHE A 893 -20.98 -8.30 -43.66
CA PHE A 893 -19.90 -7.29 -43.61
C PHE A 893 -18.71 -7.71 -44.49
N LYS A 894 -18.34 -8.98 -44.45
CA LYS A 894 -17.26 -9.54 -45.28
C LYS A 894 -17.59 -9.49 -46.77
N GLN A 895 -18.85 -9.71 -47.16
CA GLN A 895 -19.31 -9.53 -48.54
C GLN A 895 -19.25 -8.06 -48.99
N LYS A 896 -19.65 -7.12 -48.13
CA LYS A 896 -19.56 -5.67 -48.41
C LYS A 896 -18.11 -5.18 -48.54
N GLN A 897 -17.19 -5.71 -47.74
CA GLN A 897 -15.75 -5.40 -47.90
C GLN A 897 -15.19 -5.93 -49.22
N PHE A 898 -15.59 -7.13 -49.64
CA PHE A 898 -15.17 -7.69 -50.92
C PHE A 898 -15.71 -6.88 -52.12
N SER A 899 -16.96 -6.37 -52.05
CA SER A 899 -17.47 -5.48 -53.09
C SER A 899 -16.75 -4.12 -53.11
N TYR A 900 -16.35 -3.60 -51.94
CA TYR A 900 -15.62 -2.34 -51.85
C TYR A 900 -14.20 -2.44 -52.43
N GLN A 901 -13.49 -3.54 -52.17
CA GLN A 901 -12.17 -3.80 -52.76
C GLN A 901 -12.25 -4.01 -54.28
N ASN A 902 -13.32 -4.63 -54.78
CA ASN A 902 -13.54 -4.74 -56.22
C ASN A 902 -13.85 -3.39 -56.89
N HIS A 903 -14.59 -2.50 -56.21
CA HIS A 903 -14.83 -1.14 -56.70
C HIS A 903 -13.58 -0.25 -56.66
N GLN A 904 -12.73 -0.37 -55.64
CA GLN A 904 -11.43 0.33 -55.61
C GLN A 904 -10.50 -0.14 -56.74
N ASN A 905 -10.46 -1.44 -57.02
CA ASN A 905 -9.65 -1.97 -58.13
C ASN A 905 -10.18 -1.56 -59.52
N GLN A 906 -11.48 -1.27 -59.66
CA GLN A 906 -12.05 -0.70 -60.89
C GLN A 906 -11.73 0.79 -61.01
N ASN A 907 -11.84 1.57 -59.94
CA ASN A 907 -11.52 3.00 -59.95
C ASN A 907 -10.02 3.28 -60.19
N ASP A 908 -9.11 2.42 -59.71
CA ASP A 908 -7.67 2.55 -59.97
C ASP A 908 -7.28 2.20 -61.42
N GLN A 909 -8.15 1.52 -62.18
CA GLN A 909 -7.97 1.32 -63.63
C GLN A 909 -8.47 2.50 -64.47
N ASP A 910 -9.46 3.25 -63.98
CA ASP A 910 -10.04 4.39 -64.68
C ASP A 910 -9.30 5.72 -64.43
N LEU A 911 -8.53 5.84 -63.35
CA LEU A 911 -7.74 7.04 -62.98
C LEU A 911 -6.43 7.24 -63.77
N LYS A 912 -6.22 6.54 -64.89
CA LYS A 912 -5.07 6.72 -65.79
C LYS A 912 -5.36 7.44 -67.10
N LYS A 913 -6.52 8.08 -67.25
CA LYS A 913 -6.80 8.95 -68.39
C LYS A 913 -7.48 10.24 -67.95
N TYR A 914 -6.95 11.34 -68.46
CA TYR A 914 -7.46 12.71 -68.55
C TYR A 914 -6.78 13.76 -67.66
N ASP A 915 -5.89 14.50 -68.34
CA ASP A 915 -5.39 15.83 -68.03
C ASP A 915 -6.42 16.93 -68.40
N ASP A 916 -6.19 18.09 -67.78
CA ASP A 916 -6.49 19.46 -68.20
C ASP A 916 -7.90 20.09 -68.06
N SER A 917 -7.86 21.22 -67.34
CA SER A 917 -8.50 22.51 -67.63
C SER A 917 -9.92 22.83 -67.11
N GLU A 918 -9.95 23.92 -66.33
CA GLU A 918 -10.85 25.08 -66.43
C GLU A 918 -12.32 25.06 -65.93
N TYR A 919 -12.60 26.14 -65.16
CA TYR A 919 -13.86 26.92 -64.98
C TYR A 919 -15.01 26.45 -64.05
N LYS A 920 -15.18 27.29 -63.00
CA LYS A 920 -16.40 27.89 -62.41
C LYS A 920 -17.76 27.49 -63.02
N ASP A 921 -18.75 27.21 -62.16
CA ASP A 921 -19.77 28.15 -61.66
C ASP A 921 -20.96 27.43 -60.97
N VAL A 922 -21.69 28.18 -60.15
CA VAL A 922 -23.07 27.97 -59.65
C VAL A 922 -23.28 27.00 -58.47
N PHE A 923 -23.41 27.58 -57.27
CA PHE A 923 -24.22 27.03 -56.18
C PHE A 923 -25.64 27.62 -56.27
N GLN A 924 -26.63 26.79 -56.57
CA GLN A 924 -28.04 27.04 -56.25
C GLN A 924 -28.66 25.77 -55.67
N GLN A 925 -29.15 25.92 -54.43
CA GLN A 925 -30.23 25.23 -53.72
C GLN A 925 -30.71 23.88 -54.27
N GLN A 926 -30.69 22.85 -53.41
CA GLN A 926 -31.91 22.10 -53.03
C GLN A 926 -31.70 21.21 -51.80
N ASP A 927 -32.81 21.04 -51.10
CA ASP A 927 -33.09 20.36 -49.84
C ASP A 927 -32.51 18.95 -49.70
N TYR A 928 -32.05 18.61 -48.48
CA TYR A 928 -31.97 17.22 -48.01
C TYR A 928 -32.42 17.15 -46.54
N ASP A 929 -33.47 16.35 -46.35
CA ASP A 929 -33.99 15.86 -45.09
C ASP A 929 -33.07 14.79 -44.48
N GLU A 930 -33.08 14.76 -43.14
CA GLU A 930 -32.91 13.63 -42.20
C GLU A 930 -32.24 12.33 -42.71
N GLU A 931 -30.97 12.11 -42.34
CA GLU A 931 -30.37 10.83 -41.91
C GLU A 931 -28.84 10.98 -41.68
N GLU A 932 -28.43 11.68 -40.61
CA GLU A 932 -27.02 11.70 -40.15
C GLU A 932 -26.89 11.61 -38.62
N GLU A 933 -27.45 10.56 -38.00
CA GLU A 933 -27.19 10.25 -36.58
C GLU A 933 -26.45 8.92 -36.34
N ASP A 934 -26.18 8.08 -37.35
CA ASP A 934 -25.58 6.75 -37.13
C ASP A 934 -24.08 6.61 -37.50
N ASN A 935 -23.43 7.67 -38.02
CA ASN A 935 -22.04 7.55 -38.52
C ASN A 935 -20.93 7.97 -37.54
N TYR A 936 -21.24 8.43 -36.32
CA TYR A 936 -20.21 8.81 -35.34
C TYR A 936 -19.80 7.71 -34.36
N ASN A 937 -20.48 6.56 -34.34
CA ASN A 937 -20.13 5.43 -33.47
C ASN A 937 -19.20 4.38 -34.11
N ILE A 938 -18.90 4.49 -35.41
CA ILE A 938 -18.09 3.50 -36.14
C ILE A 938 -16.57 3.77 -35.99
N LEU A 939 -16.18 5.00 -35.63
CA LEU A 939 -14.77 5.40 -35.46
C LEU A 939 -14.19 5.00 -34.09
N THR A 940 -15.03 4.85 -33.07
CA THR A 940 -14.65 4.41 -31.73
C THR A 940 -14.41 2.90 -31.68
N ASP A 941 -15.26 2.09 -32.32
CA ASP A 941 -15.12 0.63 -32.34
C ASP A 941 -13.90 0.13 -33.16
N LEU A 942 -13.47 0.91 -34.16
CA LEU A 942 -12.27 0.61 -34.97
C LEU A 942 -10.94 0.91 -34.24
N GLN A 943 -10.96 1.77 -33.21
CA GLN A 943 -9.78 2.03 -32.38
C GLN A 943 -9.56 0.95 -31.31
N GLU A 944 -10.63 0.38 -30.74
CA GLU A 944 -10.54 -0.72 -29.78
C GLU A 944 -10.09 -2.04 -30.43
N PHE A 945 -10.52 -2.31 -31.67
CA PHE A 945 -10.09 -3.53 -32.40
C PHE A 945 -8.60 -3.52 -32.77
N LYS A 946 -8.00 -2.33 -32.96
CA LYS A 946 -6.55 -2.17 -33.22
C LYS A 946 -5.70 -2.35 -31.96
N GLN A 947 -6.22 -2.06 -30.77
CA GLN A 947 -5.50 -2.27 -29.52
C GLN A 947 -5.46 -3.74 -29.11
N GLN A 948 -6.49 -4.53 -29.42
CA GLN A 948 -6.53 -5.95 -29.05
C GLN A 948 -5.56 -6.83 -29.89
N GLN A 949 -5.32 -6.52 -31.17
CA GLN A 949 -4.39 -7.31 -32.00
C GLN A 949 -2.90 -7.10 -31.67
N LEU A 950 -2.52 -6.00 -31.02
CA LEU A 950 -1.13 -5.74 -30.62
C LEU A 950 -0.71 -6.52 -29.36
N SER A 951 -1.65 -7.17 -28.68
CA SER A 951 -1.40 -7.92 -27.43
C SER A 951 -1.19 -9.44 -27.62
N SER A 952 -1.36 -9.97 -28.84
CA SER A 952 -1.20 -11.40 -29.10
C SER A 952 -0.31 -11.68 -30.32
N GLY A 953 0.94 -12.09 -30.08
CA GLY A 953 1.67 -12.94 -31.01
C GLY A 953 3.01 -12.43 -31.54
N VAL A 954 4.09 -12.99 -30.98
CA VAL A 954 5.29 -13.51 -31.67
C VAL A 954 5.87 -12.66 -32.81
N TYR A 955 6.91 -11.87 -32.52
CA TYR A 955 7.86 -11.43 -33.55
C TYR A 955 9.07 -12.35 -33.62
N SER A 956 9.06 -13.20 -34.64
CA SER A 956 10.28 -13.79 -35.21
C SER A 956 10.95 -12.79 -36.15
N SER A 957 12.28 -12.73 -36.06
CA SER A 957 13.27 -12.17 -36.98
C SER A 957 12.84 -11.86 -38.43
N LYS A 958 13.24 -10.67 -38.92
CA LYS A 958 13.88 -10.36 -40.22
C LYS A 958 13.37 -9.05 -40.83
N ASN A 959 14.15 -7.96 -40.73
CA ASN A 959 14.93 -7.44 -41.85
C ASN A 959 15.47 -6.04 -41.56
N ALA A 960 16.79 -5.93 -41.69
CA ALA A 960 17.57 -4.72 -41.72
C ALA A 960 17.59 -4.08 -43.12
N PHE A 961 18.14 -2.86 -43.16
CA PHE A 961 18.61 -2.06 -44.29
C PHE A 961 17.60 -1.16 -45.04
N LYS A 962 17.68 0.15 -44.75
CA LYS A 962 18.12 1.13 -45.76
C LYS A 962 18.60 2.44 -45.12
N THR A 963 19.91 2.62 -45.15
CA THR A 963 20.64 3.87 -44.97
C THR A 963 20.55 4.72 -46.24
N LYS A 964 20.35 6.04 -46.11
CA LYS A 964 20.85 7.03 -47.09
C LYS A 964 21.20 8.37 -46.42
N LEU A 965 22.51 8.58 -46.36
CA LEU A 965 23.28 9.83 -46.28
C LEU A 965 22.59 11.11 -46.74
N ILE A 966 22.77 12.20 -45.98
CA ILE A 966 23.17 13.53 -46.48
C ILE A 966 24.16 14.18 -45.48
N LYS A 967 25.44 14.32 -45.87
CA LYS A 967 26.38 15.36 -45.40
C LYS A 967 25.94 16.67 -46.07
N GLY A 968 25.92 17.88 -45.51
CA GLY A 968 26.76 18.56 -44.53
C GLY A 968 27.13 19.93 -45.13
N HIS A 969 26.99 21.04 -44.39
CA HIS A 969 27.95 22.17 -44.34
C HIS A 969 27.39 23.44 -43.67
N HIS A 970 28.07 23.82 -42.57
CA HIS A 970 28.61 25.14 -42.21
C HIS A 970 27.87 26.46 -42.51
N LYS A 971 27.57 27.21 -41.42
CA LYS A 971 28.13 28.53 -41.00
C LYS A 971 27.11 29.19 -40.06
N SER A 972 27.31 29.20 -38.75
CA SER A 972 28.04 30.20 -37.93
C SER A 972 27.49 31.64 -37.99
N LYS A 973 26.96 32.10 -36.83
CA LYS A 973 27.10 33.45 -36.21
C LYS A 973 26.43 34.63 -36.95
N PHE A 974 25.89 35.69 -36.33
CA PHE A 974 25.80 36.19 -34.94
C PHE A 974 24.73 37.31 -34.97
N SER A 975 23.85 37.38 -33.96
CA SER A 975 23.52 38.56 -33.13
C SER A 975 22.44 38.19 -32.14
#